data_AF-C9R9F4-F1
#
_entry.id   AF-C9R9F4-F1
#
_cell.length_a   1.000
_cell.length_b   1.000
_cell.length_c   1.000
_cell.angle_alpha   90.00
_cell.angle_beta   90.00
_cell.angle_gamma   90.00
#
_symmetry.space_group_name_H-M   'P 1'
#
loop_
_entity.id
_entity.type
_entity.pdbx_description
1 polymer ?
#
loop_
_entity_poly.entity_id
_entity_poly.type
_entity_poly.pdbx_seq_one_letter_code
_entity_poly.pdbx_strand_id
1 'polypeptide(L)'
;MGCAREELCRQLPPFSALSEKGWENCRKELRYEVYPPGSYIFRWGEPSRGFLFFVVTGLVELVVPTAEGKEQVVSLRSPAEFFGETVFFTDGTYPASSRAAEETTCCLLSRKLCERLMREEPAFALSLAALLADRIRQLWAEVIRERYASRVEERPLRRRLYEIMSTPVQTCTPECTLSTVADKLTRHGISSVVVVDPAGRPLGLVTEKELVKAMTTPGFSPDKVTVREVMRQDPLVLSPGTLTREALVGMVQRQAKHVVVAEKERVCGIVTLSDLLRSQNLDAVSAVAQVERASTPKALREVMPQIERVLVGLVNGRATAAEIGPLVAELYDRLTARLLSFAEAELQREGWGKPPAGYCWLTLGSGGRKEQLYPTDQDNALIYADPPSGEEERFQSYFLALGRKVTEYLAELGFSFCPGEVMASNPLWCRSLKEWRENLWDWLRHPTGDWVRKMTIFFDFRPVYGRFELAAALREAVFKGLEAQPGVLVLLAQDALSKRLPLGPFRQVVTEKVGPHKHELDLKRGVLVHFVDCVRLFALREKIEETSTFARLEALAERGVFSAEDTEEFQRAYDAVLTLRLKLYLERRVQGKAFSNYVNPRHLSSRDQSALRQALISAARLHFLTGKAFRVG
;
A
#
# COMPACT_ATOMS: atom_id res chain seq x y z
N MET A 1 -14.91 -20.66 41.54
CA MET A 1 -14.59 -19.59 40.55
C MET A 1 -13.82 -18.40 41.13
N GLY A 2 -13.92 -18.07 42.44
CA GLY A 2 -13.22 -16.91 43.03
C GLY A 2 -11.68 -16.93 42.92
N CYS A 3 -11.05 -18.08 43.21
CA CYS A 3 -9.59 -18.24 43.18
C CYS A 3 -8.94 -17.90 41.81
N ALA A 4 -9.61 -18.22 40.69
CA ALA A 4 -9.08 -17.94 39.35
C ALA A 4 -9.11 -16.45 38.98
N ARG A 5 -10.08 -15.68 39.49
CA ARG A 5 -10.22 -14.24 39.21
C ARG A 5 -9.22 -13.42 40.02
N GLU A 6 -8.97 -13.82 41.26
CA GLU A 6 -7.92 -13.22 42.10
C GLU A 6 -6.53 -13.41 41.49
N GLU A 7 -6.22 -14.62 41.00
CA GLU A 7 -4.93 -14.93 40.38
C GLU A 7 -4.71 -14.10 39.10
N LEU A 8 -5.74 -13.95 38.26
CA LEU A 8 -5.68 -13.10 37.09
C LEU A 8 -5.48 -11.63 37.47
N CYS A 9 -6.20 -11.14 38.49
CA CYS A 9 -6.06 -9.76 38.96
C CYS A 9 -4.66 -9.48 39.52
N ARG A 10 -4.06 -10.43 40.24
CA ARG A 10 -2.71 -10.32 40.79
C ARG A 10 -1.66 -10.05 39.73
N GLN A 11 -1.83 -10.62 38.54
CA GLN A 11 -0.90 -10.48 37.43
C GLN A 11 -1.04 -9.14 36.69
N LEU A 12 -2.08 -8.36 36.98
CA LEU A 12 -2.31 -7.06 36.35
C LEU A 12 -1.50 -5.96 37.05
N PRO A 13 -0.81 -5.09 36.32
CA PRO A 13 -0.38 -3.80 36.87
C PRO A 13 -1.61 -2.99 37.31
N PRO A 14 -1.57 -2.30 38.46
CA PRO A 14 -0.43 -2.15 39.37
C PRO A 14 -0.30 -3.26 40.44
N PHE A 15 -1.24 -4.20 40.51
CA PHE A 15 -1.26 -5.26 41.54
C PHE A 15 -0.06 -6.19 41.48
N SER A 16 0.47 -6.45 40.28
CA SER A 16 1.68 -7.27 40.09
C SER A 16 2.94 -6.68 40.73
N ALA A 17 2.90 -5.41 41.14
CA ALA A 17 3.98 -4.71 41.82
C ALA A 17 3.86 -4.75 43.36
N LEU A 18 2.78 -5.33 43.90
CA LEU A 18 2.61 -5.47 45.35
C LEU A 18 3.53 -6.55 45.91
N SER A 19 4.04 -6.33 47.13
CA SER A 19 4.67 -7.40 47.91
C SER A 19 3.66 -8.53 48.21
N GLU A 20 4.13 -9.74 48.54
CA GLU A 20 3.25 -10.83 48.99
C GLU A 20 2.31 -10.40 50.12
N LYS A 21 2.85 -9.66 51.10
CA LYS A 21 2.08 -9.12 52.23
C LYS A 21 1.09 -8.04 51.77
N GLY A 22 1.51 -7.17 50.86
CA GLY A 22 0.68 -6.12 50.27
C GLY A 22 -0.50 -6.71 49.48
N TRP A 23 -0.26 -7.75 48.69
CA TRP A 23 -1.30 -8.49 47.97
C TRP A 23 -2.29 -9.17 48.92
N GLU A 24 -1.81 -9.86 49.95
CA GLU A 24 -2.64 -10.56 50.93
C GLU A 24 -3.59 -9.60 51.69
N ASN A 25 -3.14 -8.38 51.94
CA ASN A 25 -3.97 -7.32 52.53
C ASN A 25 -4.92 -6.70 51.50
N CYS A 26 -4.43 -6.44 50.28
CA CYS A 26 -5.22 -5.86 49.20
C CYS A 26 -6.41 -6.74 48.80
N ARG A 27 -6.17 -8.03 48.57
CA ARG A 27 -7.18 -8.95 48.03
C ARG A 27 -8.41 -9.11 48.91
N LYS A 28 -8.28 -8.89 50.22
CA LYS A 28 -9.40 -8.96 51.18
C LYS A 28 -10.41 -7.82 51.02
N GLU A 29 -10.00 -6.71 50.39
CA GLU A 29 -10.81 -5.51 50.23
C GLU A 29 -11.16 -5.21 48.76
N LEU A 30 -10.57 -5.94 47.80
CA LEU A 30 -10.95 -5.88 46.40
C LEU A 30 -12.36 -6.44 46.20
N ARG A 31 -13.16 -5.74 45.38
CA ARG A 31 -14.49 -6.18 44.98
C ARG A 31 -14.45 -6.66 43.53
N TYR A 32 -15.21 -7.70 43.23
CA TYR A 32 -15.36 -8.20 41.87
C TYR A 32 -16.82 -8.15 41.47
N GLU A 33 -17.12 -7.47 40.38
CA GLU A 33 -18.48 -7.38 39.82
C GLU A 33 -18.52 -7.98 38.43
N VAL A 34 -19.61 -8.69 38.13
CA VAL A 34 -19.87 -9.29 36.82
C VAL A 34 -21.01 -8.52 36.15
N TYR A 35 -20.75 -8.05 34.94
CA TYR A 35 -21.67 -7.26 34.15
C TYR A 35 -22.12 -8.08 32.94
N PRO A 36 -23.44 -8.35 32.79
CA PRO A 36 -23.98 -9.00 31.61
C PRO A 36 -23.77 -8.18 30.33
N PRO A 37 -23.73 -8.81 29.14
CA PRO A 37 -23.68 -8.09 27.87
C PRO A 37 -24.78 -7.02 27.76
N GLY A 38 -24.42 -5.83 27.27
CA GLY A 38 -25.31 -4.68 27.11
C GLY A 38 -25.57 -3.86 28.38
N SER A 39 -25.15 -4.33 29.56
CA SER A 39 -25.38 -3.59 30.83
C SER A 39 -24.42 -2.42 31.00
N TYR A 40 -24.91 -1.33 31.59
CA TYR A 40 -24.07 -0.17 31.92
C TYR A 40 -23.39 -0.36 33.27
N ILE A 41 -22.10 -0.08 33.29
CA ILE A 41 -21.28 -0.05 34.51
C ILE A 41 -21.49 1.30 35.20
N PHE A 42 -21.44 2.40 34.43
CA PHE A 42 -21.85 3.74 34.82
C PHE A 42 -22.24 4.54 33.58
N ARG A 43 -23.01 5.61 33.74
CA ARG A 43 -23.45 6.46 32.65
C ARG A 43 -22.74 7.81 32.62
N TRP A 44 -22.71 8.40 31.43
CA TRP A 44 -22.28 9.78 31.21
C TRP A 44 -23.02 10.73 32.14
N GLY A 45 -22.28 11.64 32.78
CA GLY A 45 -22.82 12.60 33.74
C GLY A 45 -23.09 12.05 35.14
N GLU A 46 -22.99 10.73 35.38
CA GLU A 46 -23.08 10.20 36.74
C GLU A 46 -21.88 10.66 37.58
N PRO A 47 -22.07 10.93 38.89
CA PRO A 47 -20.97 11.25 39.79
C PRO A 47 -20.02 10.05 39.94
N SER A 48 -18.77 10.32 40.26
CA SER A 48 -17.76 9.29 40.52
C SER A 48 -18.28 8.25 41.52
N ARG A 49 -18.21 6.97 41.15
CA ARG A 49 -18.55 5.85 42.05
C ARG A 49 -17.44 5.56 43.06
N GLY A 50 -16.32 6.28 43.02
CA GLY A 50 -15.20 6.09 43.94
C GLY A 50 -14.38 4.82 43.70
N PHE A 51 -14.52 4.20 42.53
CA PHE A 51 -13.79 3.01 42.11
C PHE A 51 -13.01 3.22 40.81
N LEU A 52 -11.83 2.62 40.75
CA LEU A 52 -11.11 2.36 39.51
C LEU A 52 -11.42 0.92 39.10
N PHE A 53 -11.88 0.75 37.87
CA PHE A 53 -12.34 -0.53 37.36
C PHE A 53 -11.25 -1.17 36.51
N PHE A 54 -10.78 -2.35 36.89
CA PHE A 54 -9.83 -3.15 36.10
C PHE A 54 -10.59 -4.28 35.43
N VAL A 55 -10.48 -4.42 34.11
CA VAL A 55 -11.10 -5.52 33.39
C VAL A 55 -10.26 -6.78 33.61
N VAL A 56 -10.86 -7.78 34.27
CA VAL A 56 -10.23 -9.08 34.52
C VAL A 56 -10.54 -10.03 33.36
N THR A 57 -11.79 -10.06 32.91
CA THR A 57 -12.26 -10.79 31.72
C THR A 57 -13.38 -10.01 31.05
N GLY A 58 -13.60 -10.22 29.76
CA GLY A 58 -14.65 -9.54 28.98
C GLY A 58 -14.16 -8.27 28.26
N LEU A 59 -15.10 -7.43 27.83
CA LEU A 59 -14.85 -6.24 27.03
C LEU A 59 -15.85 -5.14 27.41
N VAL A 60 -15.35 -3.93 27.68
CA VAL A 60 -16.19 -2.75 27.99
C VAL A 60 -16.09 -1.73 26.86
N GLU A 61 -17.22 -1.20 26.42
CA GLU A 61 -17.32 -0.07 25.52
C GLU A 61 -17.43 1.23 26.30
N LEU A 62 -16.65 2.23 25.93
CA LEU A 62 -16.89 3.62 26.31
C LEU A 62 -17.73 4.27 25.23
N VAL A 63 -18.91 4.76 25.61
CA VAL A 63 -19.87 5.37 24.70
C VAL A 63 -20.19 6.80 25.11
N VAL A 64 -20.27 7.68 24.12
CA VAL A 64 -20.70 9.08 24.30
C VAL A 64 -21.95 9.34 23.44
N PRO A 65 -22.87 10.19 23.92
CA PRO A 65 -24.00 10.61 23.10
C PRO A 65 -23.52 11.54 21.97
N THR A 66 -24.02 11.32 20.76
CA THR A 66 -23.83 12.22 19.62
C THR A 66 -24.85 13.37 19.66
N ALA A 67 -24.64 14.40 18.83
CA ALA A 67 -25.59 15.51 18.68
C ALA A 67 -27.00 15.07 18.24
N GLU A 68 -27.11 13.89 17.60
CA GLU A 68 -28.36 13.29 17.15
C GLU A 68 -29.01 12.38 18.22
N GLY A 69 -28.44 12.33 19.43
CA GLY A 69 -28.94 11.50 20.53
C GLY A 69 -28.63 10.01 20.42
N LYS A 70 -27.83 9.57 19.44
CA LYS A 70 -27.35 8.19 19.32
C LYS A 70 -26.11 7.99 20.19
N GLU A 71 -25.91 6.80 20.72
CA GLU A 71 -24.66 6.46 21.40
C GLU A 71 -23.59 6.02 20.39
N GLN A 72 -22.42 6.62 20.47
CA GLN A 72 -21.25 6.26 19.68
C GLN A 72 -20.18 5.64 20.59
N VAL A 73 -19.69 4.46 20.21
CA VAL A 73 -18.51 3.85 20.85
C VAL A 73 -17.27 4.65 20.46
N VAL A 74 -16.61 5.22 21.46
CA VAL A 74 -15.37 6.01 21.26
C VAL A 74 -14.12 5.23 21.64
N SER A 75 -14.24 4.21 22.48
CA SER A 75 -13.11 3.40 22.90
C SER A 75 -13.58 2.07 23.50
N LEU A 76 -12.69 1.08 23.55
CA LEU A 76 -12.93 -0.21 24.21
C LEU A 76 -11.93 -0.43 25.36
N ARG A 77 -12.29 -1.26 26.36
CA ARG A 77 -11.42 -1.73 27.44
C ARG A 77 -11.40 -3.25 27.48
N SER A 78 -10.23 -3.82 27.27
CA SER A 78 -9.97 -5.25 27.23
C SER A 78 -9.35 -5.72 28.56
N PRO A 79 -9.20 -7.04 28.79
CA PRO A 79 -8.53 -7.54 29.98
C PRO A 79 -7.14 -6.93 30.16
N ALA A 80 -6.77 -6.64 31.41
CA ALA A 80 -5.58 -5.88 31.82
C ALA A 80 -5.64 -4.36 31.62
N GLU A 81 -6.74 -3.81 31.07
CA GLU A 81 -6.96 -2.36 31.02
C GLU A 81 -7.89 -1.90 32.16
N PHE A 82 -7.86 -0.60 32.42
CA PHE A 82 -8.68 0.02 33.46
C PHE A 82 -9.46 1.23 32.94
N PHE A 83 -10.51 1.61 33.66
CA PHE A 83 -11.34 2.78 33.34
C PHE A 83 -11.98 3.39 34.59
N GLY A 84 -12.50 4.60 34.43
CA GLY A 84 -13.04 5.44 35.51
C GLY A 84 -12.00 6.38 36.12
N GLU A 85 -10.79 6.39 35.55
CA GLU A 85 -9.62 7.14 36.00
C GLU A 85 -9.83 8.66 35.96
N THR A 86 -10.64 9.14 35.02
CA THR A 86 -10.87 10.58 34.77
C THR A 86 -11.52 11.29 35.95
N VAL A 87 -12.24 10.54 36.79
CA VAL A 87 -12.91 11.07 37.99
C VAL A 87 -12.52 10.32 39.26
N PHE A 88 -11.52 9.45 39.20
CA PHE A 88 -11.17 8.61 40.34
C PHE A 88 -10.54 9.41 41.48
N PHE A 89 -9.73 10.42 41.19
CA PHE A 89 -9.08 11.29 42.19
C PHE A 89 -9.73 12.69 42.31
N THR A 90 -10.86 12.91 41.66
CA THR A 90 -11.56 14.21 41.64
C THR A 90 -13.05 14.02 41.93
N ASP A 91 -13.77 15.09 42.26
CA ASP A 91 -15.22 15.04 42.49
C ASP A 91 -16.03 15.38 41.22
N GLY A 92 -15.50 15.00 40.05
CA GLY A 92 -16.14 15.19 38.74
C GLY A 92 -17.19 14.13 38.41
N THR A 93 -17.80 14.29 37.23
CA THR A 93 -18.76 13.34 36.64
C THR A 93 -18.14 12.58 35.47
N TYR A 94 -18.60 11.36 35.22
CA TYR A 94 -18.04 10.52 34.15
C TYR A 94 -18.25 11.18 32.77
N PRO A 95 -17.18 11.39 31.98
CA PRO A 95 -17.25 12.07 30.68
C PRO A 95 -17.74 11.16 29.54
N ALA A 96 -17.93 9.87 29.82
CA ALA A 96 -18.53 8.89 28.92
C ALA A 96 -19.27 7.82 29.74
N SER A 97 -20.25 7.17 29.13
CA SER A 97 -20.86 5.95 29.67
C SER A 97 -19.92 4.76 29.44
N SER A 98 -19.95 3.78 30.34
CA SER A 98 -19.29 2.48 30.17
C SER A 98 -20.32 1.37 30.08
N ARG A 99 -20.27 0.55 29.03
CA ARG A 99 -21.20 -0.55 28.77
C ARG A 99 -20.44 -1.85 28.52
N ALA A 100 -20.85 -2.95 29.15
CA ALA A 100 -20.27 -4.27 28.87
C ALA A 100 -20.67 -4.74 27.45
N ALA A 101 -19.71 -5.00 26.57
CA ALA A 101 -19.96 -5.53 25.22
C ALA A 101 -20.30 -7.02 25.26
N GLU A 102 -19.67 -7.73 26.19
CA GLU A 102 -19.86 -9.15 26.50
C GLU A 102 -19.87 -9.33 28.02
N GLU A 103 -20.07 -10.57 28.51
CA GLU A 103 -20.01 -10.83 29.96
C GLU A 103 -18.64 -10.42 30.49
N THR A 104 -18.62 -9.40 31.36
CA THR A 104 -17.38 -8.74 31.79
C THR A 104 -17.24 -8.83 33.29
N THR A 105 -16.10 -9.29 33.77
CA THR A 105 -15.75 -9.24 35.19
C THR A 105 -14.76 -8.09 35.42
N CYS A 106 -15.12 -7.15 36.29
CA CYS A 106 -14.23 -6.09 36.72
C CYS A 106 -13.78 -6.30 38.17
N CYS A 107 -12.50 -6.02 38.43
CA CYS A 107 -11.98 -5.79 39.76
C CYS A 107 -12.09 -4.30 40.10
N LEU A 108 -12.72 -3.97 41.22
CA LEU A 108 -13.01 -2.62 41.66
C LEU A 108 -12.04 -2.24 42.79
N LEU A 109 -11.15 -1.30 42.49
CA LEU A 109 -10.23 -0.71 43.46
C LEU A 109 -10.83 0.57 44.03
N SER A 110 -11.15 0.59 45.32
CA SER A 110 -11.71 1.79 45.96
C SER A 110 -10.66 2.89 46.13
N ARG A 111 -11.10 4.16 46.14
CA ARG A 111 -10.24 5.32 46.42
C ARG A 111 -9.43 5.15 47.70
N LYS A 112 -10.10 4.77 48.80
CA LYS A 112 -9.46 4.54 50.12
C LYS A 112 -8.39 3.44 50.08
N LEU A 113 -8.67 2.33 49.41
CA LEU A 113 -7.71 1.24 49.28
C LEU A 113 -6.51 1.67 48.42
N CYS A 114 -6.77 2.35 47.30
CA CYS A 114 -5.71 2.88 46.43
C CYS A 114 -4.77 3.83 47.16
N GLU A 115 -5.31 4.82 47.88
CA GLU A 115 -4.53 5.80 48.64
C GLU A 115 -3.66 5.14 49.72
N ARG A 116 -4.17 4.10 50.38
CA ARG A 116 -3.41 3.33 51.36
C ARG A 116 -2.30 2.52 50.71
N LEU A 117 -2.59 1.81 49.63
CA LEU A 117 -1.58 1.04 48.88
C LEU A 117 -0.49 1.95 48.31
N MET A 118 -0.83 3.15 47.84
CA MET A 118 0.16 4.12 47.39
C MET A 118 1.11 4.59 48.51
N ARG A 119 0.64 4.60 49.77
CA ARG A 119 1.43 4.98 50.94
C ARG A 119 2.29 3.83 51.48
N GLU A 120 1.73 2.63 51.48
CA GLU A 120 2.34 1.45 52.10
C GLU A 120 3.24 0.66 51.13
N GLU A 121 2.97 0.71 49.83
CA GLU A 121 3.65 -0.08 48.79
C GLU A 121 4.19 0.84 47.67
N PRO A 122 5.42 1.37 47.79
CA PRO A 122 5.98 2.32 46.82
C PRO A 122 6.04 1.81 45.38
N ALA A 123 6.25 0.50 45.20
CA ALA A 123 6.27 -0.14 43.88
C ALA A 123 4.90 -0.11 43.20
N PHE A 124 3.82 -0.28 43.97
CA PHE A 124 2.45 -0.11 43.48
C PHE A 124 2.19 1.34 43.07
N ALA A 125 2.62 2.32 43.88
CA ALA A 125 2.46 3.73 43.58
C ALA A 125 3.13 4.13 42.26
N LEU A 126 4.37 3.70 42.06
CA LEU A 126 5.11 3.94 40.81
C LEU A 126 4.46 3.26 39.61
N SER A 127 4.00 2.01 39.78
CA SER A 127 3.31 1.28 38.72
C SER A 127 2.00 1.95 38.30
N LEU A 128 1.18 2.39 39.28
CA LEU A 128 -0.05 3.13 39.01
C LEU A 128 0.22 4.49 38.36
N ALA A 129 1.23 5.23 38.82
CA ALA A 129 1.63 6.49 38.22
C ALA A 129 2.09 6.30 36.76
N ALA A 130 2.85 5.24 36.47
CA ALA A 130 3.27 4.90 35.11
C ALA A 130 2.08 4.57 34.20
N LEU A 131 1.10 3.81 34.70
CA LEU A 131 -0.14 3.51 33.98
C LEU A 131 -0.95 4.76 33.64
N LEU A 132 -1.13 5.65 34.62
CA LEU A 132 -1.84 6.92 34.42
C LEU A 132 -1.08 7.84 33.45
N ALA A 133 0.25 7.91 33.57
CA ALA A 133 1.07 8.69 32.65
C ALA A 133 1.00 8.14 31.21
N ASP A 134 0.99 6.82 31.03
CA ASP A 134 0.80 6.20 29.72
C ASP A 134 -0.59 6.51 29.15
N ARG A 135 -1.62 6.42 29.99
CA ARG A 135 -2.99 6.79 29.61
C ARG A 135 -3.10 8.25 29.17
N ILE A 136 -2.49 9.16 29.91
CA ILE A 136 -2.42 10.59 29.56
C ILE A 136 -1.70 10.78 28.22
N ARG A 137 -0.56 10.11 28.00
CA ARG A 137 0.16 10.18 26.70
C ARG A 137 -0.71 9.68 25.54
N GLN A 138 -1.45 8.59 25.72
CA GLN A 138 -2.36 8.05 24.70
C GLN A 138 -3.48 9.03 24.36
N LEU A 139 -4.12 9.62 25.39
CA LEU A 139 -5.17 10.64 25.21
C LEU A 139 -4.63 11.92 24.55
N TRP A 140 -3.44 12.41 24.95
CA TRP A 140 -2.80 13.54 24.27
C TRP A 140 -2.45 13.22 22.82
N ALA A 141 -1.99 12.00 22.53
CA ALA A 141 -1.75 11.59 21.14
C ALA A 141 -3.05 11.56 20.33
N GLU A 142 -4.19 11.20 20.94
CA GLU A 142 -5.52 11.27 20.30
C GLU A 142 -5.99 12.72 20.09
N VAL A 143 -5.90 13.56 21.11
CA VAL A 143 -6.25 14.99 21.03
C VAL A 143 -5.36 15.73 20.03
N ILE A 144 -4.05 15.45 20.00
CA ILE A 144 -3.14 16.01 18.98
C ILE A 144 -3.56 15.49 17.59
N ARG A 145 -3.89 14.20 17.46
CA ARG A 145 -4.41 13.63 16.20
C ARG A 145 -5.72 14.30 15.75
N GLU A 146 -6.60 14.71 16.67
CA GLU A 146 -7.88 15.39 16.41
C GLU A 146 -7.74 16.91 16.19
N ARG A 147 -6.91 17.62 16.95
CA ARG A 147 -6.67 19.06 16.76
C ARG A 147 -5.92 19.34 15.45
N TYR A 148 -5.02 18.44 15.04
CA TYR A 148 -4.48 18.45 13.68
C TYR A 148 -5.44 17.84 12.65
N ALA A 149 -6.44 17.04 13.05
CA ALA A 149 -7.54 16.65 12.16
C ALA A 149 -8.48 17.84 11.88
N SER A 150 -8.65 18.79 12.81
CA SER A 150 -9.56 19.94 12.63
C SER A 150 -9.10 20.98 11.60
N ARG A 151 -7.91 20.83 11.01
CA ARG A 151 -7.61 21.34 9.66
C ARG A 151 -8.12 20.32 8.62
N VAL A 152 -9.42 20.04 8.62
CA VAL A 152 -10.07 19.29 7.53
C VAL A 152 -10.28 20.26 6.39
N GLU A 153 -9.45 20.17 5.34
CA GLU A 153 -9.96 20.18 3.95
C GLU A 153 -8.95 19.77 2.86
N GLU A 154 -7.66 19.55 3.15
CA GLU A 154 -6.73 19.15 2.09
C GLU A 154 -6.53 17.63 2.03
N ARG A 155 -7.46 16.92 1.37
CA ARG A 155 -7.18 15.60 0.78
C ARG A 155 -6.72 15.82 -0.68
N PRO A 156 -5.41 15.96 -0.96
CA PRO A 156 -4.91 16.53 -2.22
C PRO A 156 -5.33 15.78 -3.49
N LEU A 157 -5.61 14.48 -3.40
CA LEU A 157 -6.07 13.65 -4.53
C LEU A 157 -7.58 13.73 -4.83
N ARG A 158 -8.34 14.47 -4.01
CA ARG A 158 -9.81 14.65 -4.17
C ARG A 158 -10.21 16.01 -4.77
N ARG A 159 -9.27 16.84 -5.18
CA ARG A 159 -9.57 18.09 -5.91
C ARG A 159 -10.11 17.78 -7.31
N ARG A 160 -10.89 18.70 -7.88
CA ARG A 160 -11.36 18.60 -9.26
C ARG A 160 -10.38 19.30 -10.20
N LEU A 161 -10.33 18.86 -11.45
CA LEU A 161 -9.37 19.36 -12.44
C LEU A 161 -9.47 20.87 -12.67
N TYR A 162 -10.66 21.47 -12.62
CA TYR A 162 -10.82 22.92 -12.77
C TYR A 162 -10.09 23.72 -11.69
N GLU A 163 -9.82 23.13 -10.53
CA GLU A 163 -9.18 23.82 -9.41
C GLU A 163 -7.64 23.88 -9.55
N ILE A 164 -7.08 23.09 -10.46
CA ILE A 164 -5.63 22.92 -10.62
C ILE A 164 -5.13 23.07 -12.06
N MET A 165 -6.04 23.08 -13.05
CA MET A 165 -5.68 23.20 -14.45
C MET A 165 -5.05 24.55 -14.76
N SER A 166 -4.08 24.54 -15.67
CA SER A 166 -3.61 25.75 -16.31
C SER A 166 -4.66 26.23 -17.30
N THR A 167 -5.17 27.44 -17.07
CA THR A 167 -6.17 28.10 -17.92
C THR A 167 -5.87 29.61 -18.01
N PRO A 168 -5.96 30.24 -19.19
CA PRO A 168 -6.26 29.63 -20.50
C PRO A 168 -5.08 28.79 -21.03
N VAL A 169 -5.38 27.66 -21.65
CA VAL A 169 -4.36 26.79 -22.26
C VAL A 169 -3.91 27.33 -23.62
N GLN A 170 -2.62 27.19 -23.91
CA GLN A 170 -2.07 27.55 -25.22
C GLN A 170 -2.46 26.50 -26.26
N THR A 171 -2.98 26.98 -27.39
CA THR A 171 -3.42 26.14 -28.51
C THR A 171 -2.75 26.51 -29.83
N CYS A 172 -2.75 25.58 -30.77
CA CYS A 172 -2.38 25.78 -32.17
C CYS A 172 -3.28 24.96 -33.10
N THR A 173 -3.24 25.25 -34.40
CA THR A 173 -3.94 24.46 -35.43
C THR A 173 -2.98 23.42 -36.05
N PRO A 174 -3.49 22.35 -36.67
CA PRO A 174 -2.65 21.35 -37.32
C PRO A 174 -1.74 21.90 -38.43
N GLU A 175 -2.11 23.04 -39.02
CA GLU A 175 -1.39 23.73 -40.10
C GLU A 175 -0.26 24.63 -39.58
N CYS A 176 -0.16 24.86 -38.26
CA CYS A 176 0.96 25.57 -37.68
C CYS A 176 2.28 24.85 -37.96
N THR A 177 3.37 25.61 -38.10
CA THR A 177 4.72 25.06 -38.25
C THR A 177 5.33 24.73 -36.89
N LEU A 178 6.29 23.82 -36.86
CA LEU A 178 7.05 23.51 -35.64
C LEU A 178 7.81 24.71 -35.09
N SER A 179 8.30 25.60 -35.95
CA SER A 179 8.91 26.89 -35.58
C SER A 179 7.97 27.73 -34.72
N THR A 180 6.70 27.83 -35.13
CA THR A 180 5.66 28.58 -34.40
C THR A 180 5.34 27.93 -33.04
N VAL A 181 5.32 26.59 -32.98
CA VAL A 181 5.10 25.88 -31.70
C VAL A 181 6.30 26.03 -30.77
N ALA A 182 7.52 25.91 -31.27
CA ALA A 182 8.74 26.11 -30.48
C ALA A 182 8.78 27.52 -29.86
N ASP A 183 8.45 28.55 -30.65
CA ASP A 183 8.34 29.92 -30.18
C ASP A 183 7.26 30.09 -29.10
N LYS A 184 6.09 29.44 -29.24
CA LYS A 184 5.07 29.41 -28.18
C LYS A 184 5.55 28.74 -26.90
N LEU A 185 6.22 27.58 -27.00
CA LEU A 185 6.78 26.87 -25.85
C LEU A 185 7.78 27.76 -25.09
N THR A 186 8.70 28.40 -25.82
CA THR A 186 9.72 29.29 -25.24
C THR A 186 9.12 30.57 -24.66
N ARG A 187 8.28 31.29 -25.40
CA ARG A 187 7.70 32.58 -24.95
C ARG A 187 6.81 32.43 -23.73
N HIS A 188 6.04 31.35 -23.65
CA HIS A 188 5.10 31.13 -22.56
C HIS A 188 5.68 30.27 -21.43
N GLY A 189 6.92 29.76 -21.56
CA GLY A 189 7.56 28.92 -20.55
C GLY A 189 6.80 27.62 -20.26
N ILE A 190 6.23 27.02 -21.31
CA ILE A 190 5.37 25.82 -21.23
C ILE A 190 6.02 24.66 -22.01
N SER A 191 5.71 23.42 -21.61
CA SER A 191 6.30 22.20 -22.18
C SER A 191 5.41 21.48 -23.20
N SER A 192 4.18 21.99 -23.41
CA SER A 192 3.24 21.43 -24.39
C SER A 192 2.25 22.46 -24.91
N VAL A 193 1.72 22.21 -26.11
CA VAL A 193 0.65 23.00 -26.77
C VAL A 193 -0.45 22.04 -27.24
N VAL A 194 -1.71 22.39 -26.99
CA VAL A 194 -2.86 21.58 -27.42
C VAL A 194 -3.21 21.92 -28.86
N VAL A 195 -3.32 20.90 -29.71
CA VAL A 195 -3.75 21.07 -31.10
C VAL A 195 -5.27 21.01 -31.16
N VAL A 196 -5.89 22.03 -31.77
CA VAL A 196 -7.35 22.13 -31.85
C VAL A 196 -7.83 22.33 -33.29
N ASP A 197 -9.07 21.92 -33.56
CA ASP A 197 -9.76 22.26 -34.81
C ASP A 197 -10.30 23.70 -34.78
N PRO A 198 -10.84 24.23 -35.91
CA PRO A 198 -11.43 25.58 -35.94
C PRO A 198 -12.60 25.80 -34.97
N ALA A 199 -13.25 24.73 -34.49
CA ALA A 199 -14.32 24.79 -33.49
C ALA A 199 -13.79 24.78 -32.04
N GLY A 200 -12.48 24.60 -31.85
CA GLY A 200 -11.81 24.55 -30.54
C GLY A 200 -11.80 23.17 -29.88
N ARG A 201 -12.07 22.10 -30.64
CA ARG A 201 -12.06 20.71 -30.15
C ARG A 201 -10.64 20.14 -30.17
N PRO A 202 -10.23 19.35 -29.16
CA PRO A 202 -8.88 18.81 -29.10
C PRO A 202 -8.65 17.74 -30.18
N LEU A 203 -7.66 17.95 -31.03
CA LEU A 203 -7.21 17.00 -32.06
C LEU A 203 -5.94 16.24 -31.65
N GLY A 204 -5.10 16.87 -30.82
CA GLY A 204 -3.77 16.34 -30.51
C GLY A 204 -3.02 17.15 -29.48
N LEU A 205 -1.78 16.73 -29.21
CA LEU A 205 -0.86 17.42 -28.32
C LEU A 205 0.54 17.43 -28.95
N VAL A 206 1.23 18.56 -28.86
CA VAL A 206 2.66 18.66 -29.21
C VAL A 206 3.44 18.98 -27.94
N THR A 207 4.44 18.17 -27.62
CA THR A 207 5.37 18.41 -26.51
C THR A 207 6.80 18.58 -27.03
N GLU A 208 7.72 18.97 -26.16
CA GLU A 208 9.16 19.04 -26.46
C GLU A 208 9.71 17.73 -27.06
N LYS A 209 9.14 16.57 -26.68
CA LYS A 209 9.54 15.27 -27.24
C LYS A 209 9.26 15.16 -28.73
N GLU A 210 8.10 15.63 -29.18
CA GLU A 210 7.75 15.62 -30.60
C GLU A 210 8.64 16.58 -31.41
N LEU A 211 9.03 17.72 -30.83
CA LEU A 211 10.00 18.65 -31.45
C LEU A 211 11.37 17.96 -31.63
N VAL A 212 11.88 17.33 -30.57
CA VAL A 212 13.17 16.61 -30.61
C VAL A 212 13.14 15.47 -31.61
N LYS A 213 12.04 14.69 -31.64
CA LYS A 213 11.86 13.60 -32.62
C LYS A 213 11.80 14.12 -34.05
N ALA A 214 11.18 15.27 -34.30
CA ALA A 214 11.12 15.84 -35.64
C ALA A 214 12.52 16.27 -36.12
N MET A 215 13.32 16.87 -35.23
CA MET A 215 14.68 17.35 -35.53
C MET A 215 15.66 16.24 -35.94
N THR A 216 15.41 14.99 -35.57
CA THR A 216 16.28 13.86 -35.96
C THR A 216 15.99 13.32 -37.37
N THR A 217 15.02 13.90 -38.07
CA THR A 217 14.66 13.50 -39.44
C THR A 217 15.61 14.14 -40.46
N PRO A 218 16.19 13.38 -41.42
CA PRO A 218 17.04 13.94 -42.47
C PRO A 218 16.31 15.00 -43.30
N GLY A 219 16.93 16.16 -43.52
CA GLY A 219 16.33 17.28 -44.26
C GLY A 219 15.32 18.11 -43.47
N PHE A 220 15.28 17.97 -42.13
CA PHE A 220 14.41 18.73 -41.25
C PHE A 220 14.52 20.25 -41.45
N SER A 221 13.38 20.91 -41.61
CA SER A 221 13.25 22.36 -41.60
C SER A 221 12.03 22.73 -40.74
N PRO A 222 12.21 23.49 -39.64
CA PRO A 222 11.14 23.76 -38.67
C PRO A 222 10.00 24.61 -39.24
N ASP A 223 10.25 25.33 -40.34
CA ASP A 223 9.25 26.14 -41.04
C ASP A 223 8.46 25.35 -42.10
N LYS A 224 8.91 24.13 -42.44
CA LYS A 224 8.27 23.27 -43.43
C LYS A 224 7.49 22.11 -42.82
N VAL A 225 7.88 21.66 -41.63
CA VAL A 225 7.20 20.57 -40.92
C VAL A 225 5.98 21.14 -40.18
N THR A 226 4.80 20.60 -40.49
CA THR A 226 3.55 21.01 -39.84
C THR A 226 3.31 20.24 -38.55
N VAL A 227 2.53 20.82 -37.65
CA VAL A 227 2.07 20.19 -36.40
C VAL A 227 1.33 18.88 -36.68
N ARG A 228 0.53 18.82 -37.74
CA ARG A 228 -0.22 17.63 -38.15
C ARG A 228 0.66 16.39 -38.33
N GLU A 229 1.87 16.56 -38.84
CA GLU A 229 2.80 15.47 -39.16
C GLU A 229 3.45 14.86 -37.92
N VAL A 230 3.50 15.61 -36.81
CA VAL A 230 4.32 15.28 -35.64
C VAL A 230 3.54 15.19 -34.34
N MET A 231 2.33 15.74 -34.28
CA MET A 231 1.51 15.75 -33.08
C MET A 231 1.19 14.33 -32.60
N ARG A 232 1.11 14.16 -31.29
CA ARG A 232 0.51 12.96 -30.71
C ARG A 232 -1.00 13.01 -30.96
N GLN A 233 -1.49 11.99 -31.65
CA GLN A 233 -2.93 11.76 -31.85
C GLN A 233 -3.54 11.13 -30.59
N ASP A 234 -4.83 11.38 -30.36
CA ASP A 234 -5.61 10.89 -29.20
C ASP A 234 -5.03 11.30 -27.82
N PRO A 235 -5.05 12.60 -27.47
CA PRO A 235 -4.66 13.04 -26.14
C PRO A 235 -5.64 12.51 -25.09
N LEU A 236 -5.18 12.31 -23.85
CA LEU A 236 -6.09 12.02 -22.75
C LEU A 236 -6.95 13.26 -22.46
N VAL A 237 -8.25 13.17 -22.75
CA VAL A 237 -9.21 14.25 -22.51
C VAL A 237 -10.12 13.89 -21.34
N LEU A 238 -10.22 14.77 -20.35
CA LEU A 238 -11.10 14.59 -19.20
C LEU A 238 -11.95 15.85 -18.96
N SER A 239 -13.04 15.71 -18.20
CA SER A 239 -13.92 16.82 -17.85
C SER A 239 -13.32 17.69 -16.75
N PRO A 240 -13.66 18.99 -16.66
CA PRO A 240 -13.20 19.86 -15.57
C PRO A 240 -13.62 19.36 -14.17
N GLY A 241 -14.73 18.63 -14.08
CA GLY A 241 -15.23 18.06 -12.84
C GLY A 241 -14.52 16.76 -12.40
N THR A 242 -13.70 16.14 -13.25
CA THR A 242 -12.98 14.90 -12.94
C THR A 242 -12.04 15.10 -11.75
N LEU A 243 -11.86 14.07 -10.92
CA LEU A 243 -11.01 14.17 -9.73
C LEU A 243 -9.52 13.99 -10.09
N THR A 244 -8.64 14.66 -9.34
CA THR A 244 -7.17 14.58 -9.48
C THR A 244 -6.68 13.13 -9.49
N ARG A 245 -7.23 12.25 -8.64
CA ARG A 245 -6.89 10.82 -8.65
C ARG A 245 -7.25 10.13 -9.97
N GLU A 246 -8.40 10.44 -10.55
CA GLU A 246 -8.90 9.82 -11.79
C GLU A 246 -8.06 10.29 -12.98
N ALA A 247 -7.68 11.57 -12.96
CA ALA A 247 -6.74 12.12 -13.91
C ALA A 247 -5.35 11.49 -13.81
N LEU A 248 -4.84 11.27 -12.60
CA LEU A 248 -3.58 10.58 -12.36
C LEU A 248 -3.64 9.13 -12.87
N VAL A 249 -4.72 8.40 -12.57
CA VAL A 249 -4.92 7.03 -13.07
C VAL A 249 -5.01 7.01 -14.59
N GLY A 250 -5.78 7.91 -15.20
CA GLY A 250 -5.88 8.02 -16.66
C GLY A 250 -4.53 8.33 -17.31
N MET A 251 -3.75 9.24 -16.71
CA MET A 251 -2.38 9.54 -17.14
C MET A 251 -1.48 8.30 -17.11
N VAL A 252 -1.56 7.52 -16.04
CA VAL A 252 -0.80 6.27 -15.89
C VAL A 252 -1.22 5.23 -16.92
N GLN A 253 -2.52 4.98 -17.09
CA GLN A 253 -3.05 3.98 -18.02
C GLN A 253 -2.69 4.30 -19.47
N ARG A 254 -2.78 5.57 -19.89
CA ARG A 254 -2.46 6.00 -21.25
C ARG A 254 -0.98 6.39 -21.46
N GLN A 255 -0.13 6.17 -20.45
CA GLN A 255 1.26 6.66 -20.42
C GLN A 255 1.36 8.14 -20.86
N ALA A 256 0.39 8.94 -20.43
CA ALA A 256 0.25 10.35 -20.76
C ALA A 256 0.81 11.19 -19.61
N LYS A 257 1.57 12.24 -19.96
CA LYS A 257 2.07 13.22 -18.98
C LYS A 257 1.15 14.44 -18.83
N HIS A 258 0.08 14.49 -19.63
CA HIS A 258 -0.82 15.62 -19.77
C HIS A 258 -2.26 15.12 -19.90
N VAL A 259 -3.19 15.85 -19.30
CA VAL A 259 -4.63 15.73 -19.47
C VAL A 259 -5.10 17.03 -20.10
N VAL A 260 -5.71 16.93 -21.27
CA VAL A 260 -6.43 18.03 -21.87
C VAL A 260 -7.80 18.10 -21.18
N VAL A 261 -8.14 19.26 -20.61
CA VAL A 261 -9.42 19.45 -19.95
C VAL A 261 -10.39 20.09 -20.93
N ALA A 262 -11.50 19.42 -21.20
CA ALA A 262 -12.50 19.89 -22.14
C ALA A 262 -13.92 19.86 -21.55
N GLU A 263 -14.71 20.88 -21.89
CA GLU A 263 -16.12 20.99 -21.53
C GLU A 263 -16.94 21.28 -22.79
N LYS A 264 -18.03 20.53 -23.01
CA LYS A 264 -18.86 20.61 -24.24
C LYS A 264 -18.00 20.53 -25.52
N GLU A 265 -17.09 19.55 -25.55
CA GLU A 265 -16.09 19.30 -26.61
C GLU A 265 -15.02 20.39 -26.83
N ARG A 266 -15.08 21.53 -26.13
CA ARG A 266 -14.11 22.61 -26.29
C ARG A 266 -13.04 22.55 -25.22
N VAL A 267 -11.79 22.76 -25.62
CA VAL A 267 -10.66 22.82 -24.69
C VAL A 267 -10.79 24.03 -23.76
N CYS A 268 -10.66 23.81 -22.45
CA CYS A 268 -10.76 24.85 -21.42
C CYS A 268 -9.50 24.94 -20.54
N GLY A 269 -8.68 23.90 -20.50
CA GLY A 269 -7.43 23.90 -19.75
C GLY A 269 -6.55 22.69 -20.05
N ILE A 270 -5.40 22.65 -19.40
CA ILE A 270 -4.50 21.50 -19.39
C ILE A 270 -4.01 21.25 -17.98
N VAL A 271 -3.88 19.98 -17.63
CA VAL A 271 -3.29 19.54 -16.36
C VAL A 271 -2.11 18.67 -16.70
N THR A 272 -0.93 19.04 -16.26
CA THR A 272 0.27 18.21 -16.38
C THR A 272 0.41 17.29 -15.17
N LEU A 273 1.20 16.22 -15.30
CA LEU A 273 1.60 15.43 -14.13
C LEU A 273 2.25 16.33 -13.07
N SER A 274 3.00 17.34 -13.49
CA SER A 274 3.58 18.32 -12.58
C SER A 274 2.54 19.19 -11.88
N ASP A 275 1.38 19.48 -12.46
CA ASP A 275 0.31 20.25 -11.82
C ASP A 275 -0.45 19.42 -10.78
N LEU A 276 -0.73 18.14 -11.10
CA LEU A 276 -1.27 17.17 -10.14
C LEU A 276 -0.35 17.00 -8.92
N LEU A 277 0.96 17.17 -9.11
CA LEU A 277 1.96 17.03 -8.05
C LEU A 277 2.32 18.36 -7.37
N ARG A 278 2.23 19.51 -8.08
CA ARG A 278 2.46 20.87 -7.56
C ARG A 278 1.40 21.25 -6.54
N SER A 279 0.21 20.66 -6.63
CA SER A 279 -0.82 20.84 -5.61
C SER A 279 -0.51 20.20 -4.26
N GLN A 280 0.69 19.60 -4.02
CA GLN A 280 1.28 19.51 -2.66
C GLN A 280 2.69 18.87 -2.46
N ASN A 281 3.52 18.52 -3.45
CA ASN A 281 4.88 17.99 -3.15
C ASN A 281 5.96 18.31 -4.22
N LEU A 282 6.72 19.39 -4.00
CA LEU A 282 7.89 19.78 -4.81
C LEU A 282 8.96 18.67 -4.91
N ASP A 283 9.09 17.85 -3.87
CA ASP A 283 10.05 16.74 -3.82
C ASP A 283 9.77 15.64 -4.84
N ALA A 284 8.51 15.34 -5.18
CA ALA A 284 8.19 14.27 -6.13
C ALA A 284 8.51 14.69 -7.58
N VAL A 285 8.15 15.92 -7.94
CA VAL A 285 8.46 16.48 -9.26
C VAL A 285 9.96 16.59 -9.47
N SER A 286 10.68 17.06 -8.45
CA SER A 286 12.13 17.14 -8.48
C SER A 286 12.78 15.75 -8.55
N ALA A 287 12.22 14.72 -7.88
CA ALA A 287 12.73 13.34 -7.97
C ALA A 287 12.59 12.80 -9.39
N VAL A 288 11.42 12.96 -10.01
CA VAL A 288 11.20 12.57 -11.42
C VAL A 288 12.19 13.27 -12.35
N ALA A 289 12.34 14.59 -12.21
CA ALA A 289 13.26 15.37 -13.04
C ALA A 289 14.72 14.93 -12.87
N GLN A 290 15.13 14.58 -11.64
CA GLN A 290 16.47 14.06 -11.38
C GLN A 290 16.69 12.66 -11.95
N VAL A 291 15.70 11.76 -11.86
CA VAL A 291 15.79 10.44 -12.52
C VAL A 291 16.02 10.60 -14.02
N GLU A 292 15.23 11.44 -14.68
CA GLU A 292 15.32 11.65 -16.13
C GLU A 292 16.65 12.30 -16.55
N ARG A 293 17.19 13.22 -15.72
CA ARG A 293 18.46 13.91 -15.96
C ARG A 293 19.69 13.11 -15.54
N ALA A 294 19.53 12.06 -14.72
CA ALA A 294 20.65 11.26 -14.27
C ALA A 294 21.41 10.68 -15.47
N SER A 295 22.72 10.87 -15.50
CA SER A 295 23.61 10.37 -16.56
C SER A 295 24.37 9.12 -16.17
N THR A 296 24.29 8.69 -14.90
CA THR A 296 24.98 7.51 -14.36
C THR A 296 24.13 6.78 -13.32
N PRO A 297 24.36 5.46 -13.09
CA PRO A 297 23.72 4.72 -12.00
C PRO A 297 23.96 5.37 -10.62
N LYS A 298 25.16 5.91 -10.38
CA LYS A 298 25.52 6.59 -9.13
C LYS A 298 24.62 7.81 -8.85
N ALA A 299 24.31 8.60 -9.89
CA ALA A 299 23.41 9.75 -9.74
C ALA A 299 21.99 9.33 -9.33
N LEU A 300 21.51 8.15 -9.76
CA LEU A 300 20.19 7.65 -9.35
C LEU A 300 20.15 7.27 -7.86
N ARG A 301 21.27 6.83 -7.27
CA ARG A 301 21.35 6.58 -5.82
C ARG A 301 21.06 7.85 -5.00
N GLU A 302 21.47 9.01 -5.50
CA GLU A 302 21.23 10.31 -4.86
C GLU A 302 19.74 10.72 -4.89
N VAL A 303 18.94 10.12 -5.77
CA VAL A 303 17.49 10.36 -5.87
C VAL A 303 16.72 9.55 -4.81
N MET A 304 17.23 8.42 -4.33
CA MET A 304 16.53 7.54 -3.38
C MET A 304 16.11 8.26 -2.08
N PRO A 305 16.97 9.06 -1.42
CA PRO A 305 16.56 9.86 -0.25
C PRO A 305 15.42 10.85 -0.54
N GLN A 306 15.28 11.29 -1.79
CA GLN A 306 14.19 12.18 -2.19
C GLN A 306 12.88 11.43 -2.36
N ILE A 307 12.92 10.21 -2.92
CA ILE A 307 11.75 9.33 -2.96
C ILE A 307 11.26 9.05 -1.53
N GLU A 308 12.18 8.82 -0.59
CA GLU A 308 11.83 8.69 0.84
C GLU A 308 11.16 9.96 1.42
N ARG A 309 11.63 11.17 1.08
CA ARG A 309 10.97 12.42 1.51
C ARG A 309 9.54 12.52 0.99
N VAL A 310 9.30 12.11 -0.26
CA VAL A 310 7.95 12.06 -0.84
C VAL A 310 7.05 11.10 -0.05
N LEU A 311 7.55 9.91 0.26
CA LEU A 311 6.83 8.93 1.09
C LEU A 311 6.45 9.51 2.45
N VAL A 312 7.41 10.12 3.14
CA VAL A 312 7.18 10.76 4.45
C VAL A 312 6.11 11.86 4.34
N GLY A 313 6.20 12.72 3.31
CA GLY A 313 5.23 13.78 3.06
C GLY A 313 3.81 13.22 2.85
N LEU A 314 3.67 12.17 2.05
CA LEU A 314 2.38 11.54 1.77
C LEU A 314 1.77 10.84 3.00
N VAL A 315 2.60 10.12 3.77
CA VAL A 315 2.15 9.46 5.02
C VAL A 315 1.71 10.51 6.04
N ASN A 316 2.46 11.60 6.19
CA ASN A 316 2.08 12.72 7.06
C ASN A 316 0.80 13.42 6.59
N GLY A 317 0.62 13.51 5.26
CA GLY A 317 -0.61 13.96 4.60
C GLY A 317 -1.77 12.97 4.66
N ARG A 318 -1.61 11.84 5.39
CA ARG A 318 -2.62 10.78 5.57
C ARG A 318 -3.07 10.12 4.27
N ALA A 319 -2.22 10.10 3.24
CA ALA A 319 -2.46 9.32 2.03
C ALA A 319 -2.47 7.82 2.36
N THR A 320 -3.33 7.08 1.69
CA THR A 320 -3.44 5.62 1.84
C THR A 320 -2.34 4.88 1.08
N ALA A 321 -2.09 3.61 1.39
CA ALA A 321 -1.15 2.80 0.60
C ALA A 321 -1.65 2.62 -0.84
N ALA A 322 -2.97 2.55 -1.05
CA ALA A 322 -3.58 2.55 -2.38
C ALA A 322 -3.25 3.81 -3.20
N GLU A 323 -3.14 4.98 -2.55
CA GLU A 323 -2.77 6.24 -3.18
C GLU A 323 -1.25 6.36 -3.40
N ILE A 324 -0.45 5.91 -2.43
CA ILE A 324 1.02 6.01 -2.46
C ILE A 324 1.63 5.03 -3.48
N GLY A 325 1.12 3.79 -3.54
CA GLY A 325 1.70 2.70 -4.32
C GLY A 325 1.92 3.01 -5.80
N PRO A 326 0.90 3.48 -6.54
CA PRO A 326 1.04 3.83 -7.95
C PRO A 326 2.11 4.91 -8.22
N LEU A 327 2.24 5.89 -7.33
CA LEU A 327 3.24 6.96 -7.46
C LEU A 327 4.67 6.44 -7.26
N VAL A 328 4.88 5.63 -6.24
CA VAL A 328 6.19 5.04 -5.94
C VAL A 328 6.60 4.07 -7.03
N ALA A 329 5.65 3.26 -7.52
CA ALA A 329 5.89 2.35 -8.63
C ALA A 329 6.35 3.11 -9.89
N GLU A 330 5.75 4.25 -10.20
CA GLU A 330 6.18 5.09 -11.35
C GLU A 330 7.61 5.62 -11.17
N LEU A 331 7.99 6.03 -9.96
CA LEU A 331 9.35 6.48 -9.67
C LEU A 331 10.36 5.34 -9.85
N TYR A 332 10.04 4.15 -9.35
CA TYR A 332 10.89 2.96 -9.50
C TYR A 332 10.96 2.45 -10.94
N ASP A 333 9.85 2.53 -11.69
CA ASP A 333 9.80 2.16 -13.11
C ASP A 333 10.72 3.04 -13.95
N ARG A 334 10.67 4.37 -13.75
CA ARG A 334 11.55 5.32 -14.45
C ARG A 334 13.02 5.10 -14.10
N LEU A 335 13.30 4.88 -12.82
CA LEU A 335 14.63 4.54 -12.35
C LEU A 335 15.13 3.26 -13.03
N THR A 336 14.30 2.21 -13.08
CA THR A 336 14.63 0.94 -13.74
C THR A 336 14.85 1.14 -15.24
N ALA A 337 14.02 1.92 -15.93
CA ALA A 337 14.19 2.25 -17.34
C ALA A 337 15.52 2.98 -17.63
N ARG A 338 15.94 3.90 -16.75
CA ARG A 338 17.25 4.56 -16.83
C ARG A 338 18.40 3.57 -16.61
N LEU A 339 18.28 2.68 -15.62
CA LEU A 339 19.26 1.63 -15.37
C LEU A 339 19.42 0.69 -16.58
N LEU A 340 18.32 0.30 -17.22
CA LEU A 340 18.35 -0.48 -18.47
C LEU A 340 19.09 0.26 -19.58
N SER A 341 18.83 1.56 -19.76
CA SER A 341 19.54 2.39 -20.75
C SER A 341 21.04 2.45 -20.48
N PHE A 342 21.44 2.56 -19.20
CA PHE A 342 22.87 2.54 -18.83
C PHE A 342 23.51 1.17 -19.07
N ALA A 343 22.82 0.09 -18.70
CA ALA A 343 23.30 -1.26 -18.88
C ALA A 343 23.46 -1.63 -20.37
N GLU A 344 22.52 -1.23 -21.23
CA GLU A 344 22.64 -1.39 -22.69
C GLU A 344 23.86 -0.64 -23.24
N ALA A 345 24.06 0.62 -22.85
CA ALA A 345 25.21 1.42 -23.28
C ALA A 345 26.54 0.83 -22.78
N GLU A 346 26.54 0.20 -21.60
CA GLU A 346 27.70 -0.50 -21.07
C GLU A 346 28.03 -1.79 -21.81
N LEU A 347 27.03 -2.64 -22.04
CA LEU A 347 27.21 -3.86 -22.84
C LEU A 347 27.71 -3.54 -24.24
N GLN A 348 27.20 -2.46 -24.85
CA GLN A 348 27.69 -2.02 -26.15
C GLN A 348 29.18 -1.61 -26.09
N ARG A 349 29.63 -0.92 -25.04
CA ARG A 349 31.05 -0.58 -24.83
C ARG A 349 31.93 -1.82 -24.58
N GLU A 350 31.38 -2.83 -23.91
CA GLU A 350 32.04 -4.11 -23.62
C GLU A 350 32.11 -5.05 -24.84
N GLY A 351 31.58 -4.65 -25.99
CA GLY A 351 31.66 -5.42 -27.24
C GLY A 351 30.50 -6.40 -27.47
N TRP A 352 29.49 -6.42 -26.60
CA TRP A 352 28.26 -7.23 -26.81
C TRP A 352 27.38 -6.68 -27.93
N GLY A 353 27.53 -5.39 -28.26
CA GLY A 353 26.70 -4.69 -29.24
C GLY A 353 25.35 -4.21 -28.67
N LYS A 354 24.40 -3.91 -29.56
CA LYS A 354 23.03 -3.53 -29.22
C LYS A 354 22.19 -4.77 -28.89
N PRO A 355 21.02 -4.62 -28.22
CA PRO A 355 20.12 -5.73 -27.99
C PRO A 355 19.80 -6.49 -29.29
N PRO A 356 19.99 -7.82 -29.35
CA PRO A 356 19.85 -8.61 -30.57
C PRO A 356 18.38 -8.77 -31.02
N ALA A 357 17.43 -8.49 -30.12
CA ALA A 357 16.00 -8.44 -30.37
C ALA A 357 15.32 -7.36 -29.54
N GLY A 358 14.08 -7.02 -29.93
CA GLY A 358 13.19 -6.30 -29.04
C GLY A 358 12.86 -7.15 -27.80
N TYR A 359 12.89 -6.53 -26.63
CA TYR A 359 12.62 -7.20 -25.35
C TYR A 359 11.70 -6.35 -24.48
N CYS A 360 11.18 -6.94 -23.41
CA CYS A 360 10.41 -6.26 -22.37
C CYS A 360 10.96 -6.67 -21.00
N TRP A 361 11.26 -5.67 -20.17
CA TRP A 361 11.50 -5.85 -18.76
C TRP A 361 10.17 -5.93 -18.01
N LEU A 362 10.04 -6.94 -17.17
CA LEU A 362 8.87 -7.20 -16.34
C LEU A 362 9.26 -7.04 -14.87
N THR A 363 8.41 -6.34 -14.11
CA THR A 363 8.45 -6.35 -12.65
C THR A 363 7.34 -7.26 -12.14
N LEU A 364 7.63 -8.09 -11.13
CA LEU A 364 6.73 -9.11 -10.60
C LEU A 364 6.47 -8.88 -9.11
N GLY A 365 5.67 -9.77 -8.50
CA GLY A 365 5.41 -9.73 -7.07
C GLY A 365 4.85 -8.36 -6.61
N SER A 366 5.32 -7.85 -5.47
CA SER A 366 4.83 -6.57 -4.94
C SER A 366 5.11 -5.38 -5.86
N GLY A 367 6.22 -5.38 -6.61
CA GLY A 367 6.50 -4.32 -7.58
C GLY A 367 5.55 -4.38 -8.78
N GLY A 368 5.26 -5.59 -9.25
CA GLY A 368 4.31 -5.84 -10.33
C GLY A 368 2.88 -5.43 -9.97
N ARG A 369 2.48 -5.61 -8.70
CA ARG A 369 1.19 -5.14 -8.15
C ARG A 369 1.15 -3.64 -7.77
N LYS A 370 2.25 -2.90 -7.95
CA LYS A 370 2.39 -1.49 -7.52
C LYS A 370 2.21 -1.28 -6.01
N GLU A 371 2.62 -2.26 -5.21
CA GLU A 371 2.48 -2.30 -3.74
C GLU A 371 3.84 -2.33 -3.03
N GLN A 372 4.94 -2.22 -3.79
CA GLN A 372 6.29 -2.05 -3.26
C GLN A 372 6.52 -0.58 -2.88
N LEU A 373 6.12 -0.21 -1.66
CA LEU A 373 6.13 1.19 -1.19
C LEU A 373 7.52 1.72 -0.80
N TYR A 374 8.50 0.84 -0.66
CA TYR A 374 9.88 1.14 -0.31
C TYR A 374 10.78 0.00 -0.84
N PRO A 375 12.11 0.17 -0.89
CA PRO A 375 12.99 -0.86 -1.44
C PRO A 375 12.86 -2.17 -0.65
N THR A 376 12.58 -3.25 -1.37
CA THR A 376 12.57 -4.63 -0.86
C THR A 376 13.30 -5.53 -1.86
N ASP A 377 13.17 -6.84 -1.70
CA ASP A 377 13.61 -7.83 -2.68
C ASP A 377 13.19 -7.46 -4.11
N GLN A 378 14.09 -7.64 -5.06
CA GLN A 378 13.83 -7.42 -6.49
C GLN A 378 13.20 -8.66 -7.12
N ASP A 379 11.96 -8.55 -7.58
CA ASP A 379 11.28 -9.57 -8.39
C ASP A 379 11.15 -9.06 -9.83
N ASN A 380 12.02 -9.53 -10.72
CA ASN A 380 12.07 -9.08 -12.12
C ASN A 380 12.28 -10.24 -13.11
N ALA A 381 11.86 -10.03 -14.35
CA ALA A 381 12.02 -10.98 -15.44
C ALA A 381 12.20 -10.24 -16.77
N LEU A 382 12.74 -10.94 -17.76
CA LEU A 382 12.96 -10.40 -19.09
C LEU A 382 12.36 -11.37 -20.12
N ILE A 383 11.57 -10.81 -21.04
CA ILE A 383 11.04 -11.51 -22.19
C ILE A 383 11.54 -10.85 -23.48
N TYR A 384 12.02 -11.64 -24.44
CA TYR A 384 12.50 -11.13 -25.72
C TYR A 384 11.82 -11.82 -26.92
N ALA A 385 11.87 -11.17 -28.08
CA ALA A 385 11.35 -11.75 -29.32
C ALA A 385 12.14 -13.00 -29.70
N ASP A 386 11.46 -13.95 -30.34
CA ASP A 386 12.03 -15.26 -30.64
C ASP A 386 13.27 -15.14 -31.54
N PRO A 387 14.39 -15.78 -31.15
CA PRO A 387 15.60 -15.77 -31.95
C PRO A 387 15.44 -16.60 -33.24
N PRO A 388 16.23 -16.32 -34.29
CA PRO A 388 16.41 -17.25 -35.39
C PRO A 388 16.90 -18.61 -34.88
N SER A 389 16.53 -19.68 -35.58
CA SER A 389 16.96 -21.05 -35.24
C SER A 389 18.48 -21.14 -35.19
N GLY A 390 19.02 -21.66 -34.08
CA GLY A 390 20.46 -21.80 -33.84
C GLY A 390 21.14 -20.59 -33.19
N GLU A 391 20.39 -19.52 -32.90
CA GLU A 391 20.91 -18.32 -32.21
C GLU A 391 20.40 -18.16 -30.78
N GLU A 392 19.66 -19.14 -30.25
CA GLU A 392 19.00 -19.11 -28.95
C GLU A 392 19.97 -18.75 -27.81
N GLU A 393 21.11 -19.44 -27.75
CA GLU A 393 22.12 -19.25 -26.71
C GLU A 393 22.74 -17.84 -26.78
N ARG A 394 22.98 -17.33 -28.00
CA ARG A 394 23.56 -15.99 -28.20
C ARG A 394 22.61 -14.92 -27.66
N PHE A 395 21.32 -15.04 -27.96
CA PHE A 395 20.31 -14.08 -27.52
C PHE A 395 20.14 -14.14 -26.00
N GLN A 396 20.00 -15.34 -25.43
CA GLN A 396 19.85 -15.50 -24.00
C GLN A 396 21.09 -14.98 -23.24
N SER A 397 22.29 -15.24 -23.76
CA SER A 397 23.54 -14.76 -23.16
C SER A 397 23.60 -13.23 -23.07
N TYR A 398 23.18 -12.53 -24.13
CA TYR A 398 23.09 -11.06 -24.11
C TYR A 398 22.11 -10.58 -23.04
N PHE A 399 20.89 -11.11 -23.01
CA PHE A 399 19.86 -10.65 -22.10
C PHE A 399 20.13 -11.04 -20.64
N LEU A 400 20.83 -12.14 -20.40
CA LEU A 400 21.35 -12.48 -19.07
C LEU A 400 22.43 -11.52 -18.61
N ALA A 401 23.32 -11.10 -19.51
CA ALA A 401 24.32 -10.07 -19.20
C ALA A 401 23.65 -8.73 -18.85
N LEU A 402 22.61 -8.36 -19.60
CA LEU A 402 21.78 -7.18 -19.31
C LEU A 402 21.08 -7.31 -17.94
N GLY A 403 20.44 -8.47 -17.71
CA GLY A 403 19.76 -8.78 -16.45
C GLY A 403 20.69 -8.67 -15.24
N ARG A 404 21.91 -9.23 -15.32
CA ARG A 404 22.93 -9.13 -14.27
C ARG A 404 23.25 -7.68 -13.92
N LYS A 405 23.66 -6.87 -14.92
CA LYS A 405 24.00 -5.44 -14.70
C LYS A 405 22.86 -4.66 -14.04
N VAL A 406 21.63 -4.85 -14.53
CA VAL A 406 20.46 -4.13 -13.98
C VAL A 406 20.17 -4.59 -12.54
N THR A 407 20.26 -5.89 -12.25
CA THR A 407 20.04 -6.42 -10.89
C THR A 407 21.11 -5.97 -9.90
N GLU A 408 22.36 -5.80 -10.36
CA GLU A 408 23.47 -5.23 -9.58
C GLU A 408 23.23 -3.75 -9.29
N TYR A 409 22.84 -2.96 -10.31
CA TYR A 409 22.47 -1.57 -10.11
C TYR A 409 21.29 -1.43 -9.14
N LEU A 410 20.24 -2.24 -9.26
CA LEU A 410 19.11 -2.20 -8.33
C LEU A 410 19.56 -2.51 -6.88
N ALA A 411 20.44 -3.48 -6.67
CA ALA A 411 21.02 -3.79 -5.37
C ALA A 411 21.81 -2.60 -4.80
N GLU A 412 22.56 -1.93 -5.66
CA GLU A 412 23.29 -0.70 -5.36
C GLU A 412 22.39 0.49 -4.93
N LEU A 413 21.11 0.48 -5.33
CA LEU A 413 20.09 1.46 -4.92
C LEU A 413 19.26 1.01 -3.71
N GLY A 414 19.55 -0.16 -3.14
CA GLY A 414 18.91 -0.68 -1.93
C GLY A 414 17.84 -1.75 -2.16
N PHE A 415 17.63 -2.22 -3.40
CA PHE A 415 16.73 -3.33 -3.70
C PHE A 415 17.48 -4.66 -3.56
N SER A 416 17.30 -5.35 -2.43
CA SER A 416 18.02 -6.59 -2.14
C SER A 416 17.79 -7.67 -3.21
N PHE A 417 18.81 -8.49 -3.50
CA PHE A 417 18.65 -9.67 -4.34
C PHE A 417 17.56 -10.60 -3.79
N CYS A 418 16.71 -11.12 -4.68
CA CYS A 418 15.63 -12.02 -4.26
C CYS A 418 16.18 -13.36 -3.80
N PRO A 419 15.91 -13.80 -2.56
CA PRO A 419 16.34 -15.11 -2.07
C PRO A 419 15.79 -16.29 -2.86
N GLY A 420 14.68 -16.10 -3.58
CA GLY A 420 14.06 -17.10 -4.46
C GLY A 420 14.57 -17.08 -5.90
N GLU A 421 15.59 -16.26 -6.19
CA GLU A 421 16.22 -16.09 -7.51
C GLU A 421 15.25 -15.71 -8.64
N VAL A 422 14.20 -14.94 -8.30
CA VAL A 422 13.20 -14.40 -9.24
C VAL A 422 13.71 -13.12 -9.90
N MET A 423 14.73 -13.27 -10.75
CA MET A 423 15.47 -12.15 -11.33
C MET A 423 15.86 -12.44 -12.77
N ALA A 424 15.85 -11.42 -13.63
CA ALA A 424 16.27 -11.48 -15.04
C ALA A 424 17.74 -11.88 -15.23
N SER A 425 18.54 -11.88 -14.17
CA SER A 425 19.90 -12.45 -14.15
C SER A 425 19.92 -13.99 -14.11
N ASN A 426 18.77 -14.63 -13.87
CA ASN A 426 18.57 -16.07 -13.86
C ASN A 426 17.95 -16.54 -15.20
N PRO A 427 18.52 -17.56 -15.88
CA PRO A 427 17.99 -18.11 -17.14
C PRO A 427 16.51 -18.52 -17.07
N LEU A 428 16.03 -18.92 -15.89
CA LEU A 428 14.62 -19.27 -15.70
C LEU A 428 13.67 -18.09 -15.91
N TRP A 429 14.14 -16.86 -15.67
CA TRP A 429 13.38 -15.61 -15.74
C TRP A 429 13.84 -14.70 -16.88
N CYS A 430 14.68 -15.20 -17.78
CA CYS A 430 15.17 -14.50 -18.96
C CYS A 430 15.06 -15.43 -20.18
N ARG A 431 13.95 -15.30 -20.92
CA ARG A 431 13.58 -16.24 -21.99
C ARG A 431 12.93 -15.53 -23.18
N SER A 432 12.95 -16.16 -24.34
CA SER A 432 12.14 -15.74 -25.48
C SER A 432 10.65 -15.94 -25.21
N LEU A 433 9.78 -15.30 -26.00
CA LEU A 433 8.33 -15.48 -25.88
C LEU A 433 7.91 -16.94 -26.08
N LYS A 434 8.50 -17.64 -27.05
CA LYS A 434 8.26 -19.06 -27.30
C LYS A 434 8.62 -19.91 -26.08
N GLU A 435 9.82 -19.75 -25.55
CA GLU A 435 10.29 -20.50 -24.37
C GLU A 435 9.45 -20.19 -23.12
N TRP A 436 9.03 -18.94 -22.94
CA TRP A 436 8.11 -18.57 -21.86
C TRP A 436 6.76 -19.30 -21.97
N ARG A 437 6.21 -19.40 -23.18
CA ARG A 437 4.94 -20.13 -23.42
C ARG A 437 5.10 -21.62 -23.14
N GLU A 438 6.18 -22.23 -23.61
CA GLU A 438 6.48 -23.65 -23.36
C GLU A 438 6.66 -23.93 -21.86
N ASN A 439 7.41 -23.08 -21.17
CA ASN A 439 7.64 -23.23 -19.74
C ASN A 439 6.38 -23.02 -18.91
N LEU A 440 5.55 -22.01 -19.26
CA LEU A 440 4.24 -21.81 -18.66
C LEU A 440 3.34 -23.03 -18.84
N TRP A 441 3.32 -23.62 -20.04
CA TRP A 441 2.53 -24.83 -20.30
C TRP A 441 2.97 -26.01 -19.43
N ASP A 442 4.28 -26.17 -19.22
CA ASP A 442 4.80 -27.20 -18.32
C ASP A 442 4.41 -26.96 -16.86
N TRP A 443 4.57 -25.72 -16.37
CA TRP A 443 4.16 -25.33 -15.01
C TRP A 443 2.69 -25.62 -14.73
N LEU A 444 1.81 -25.36 -15.71
CA LEU A 444 0.38 -25.58 -15.57
C LEU A 444 -0.02 -27.07 -15.63
N ARG A 445 0.74 -27.92 -16.33
CA ARG A 445 0.49 -29.37 -16.38
C ARG A 445 1.06 -30.11 -15.18
N HIS A 446 2.18 -29.63 -14.63
CA HIS A 446 2.90 -30.29 -13.53
C HIS A 446 3.15 -29.36 -12.33
N PRO A 447 2.11 -28.78 -11.72
CA PRO A 447 2.27 -27.87 -10.58
C PRO A 447 2.77 -28.63 -9.34
N THR A 448 4.08 -28.58 -9.08
CA THR A 448 4.71 -29.31 -7.97
C THR A 448 5.66 -28.43 -7.16
N GLY A 449 5.69 -28.63 -5.84
CA GLY A 449 6.68 -28.07 -4.92
C GLY A 449 6.83 -26.53 -5.00
N ASP A 450 8.09 -26.08 -5.11
CA ASP A 450 8.46 -24.66 -5.14
C ASP A 450 7.87 -23.86 -6.32
N TRP A 451 7.43 -24.53 -7.39
CA TRP A 451 6.88 -23.87 -8.57
C TRP A 451 5.51 -23.24 -8.32
N VAL A 452 4.71 -23.80 -7.41
CA VAL A 452 3.44 -23.18 -6.99
C VAL A 452 3.66 -21.76 -6.46
N ARG A 453 4.67 -21.58 -5.61
CA ARG A 453 5.05 -20.25 -5.09
C ARG A 453 5.56 -19.34 -6.21
N LYS A 454 6.47 -19.82 -7.06
CA LYS A 454 7.02 -19.03 -8.18
C LYS A 454 5.94 -18.60 -9.17
N MET A 455 4.93 -19.44 -9.41
CA MET A 455 3.77 -19.10 -10.25
C MET A 455 2.96 -17.93 -9.68
N THR A 456 2.73 -17.89 -8.36
CA THR A 456 1.98 -16.76 -7.76
C THR A 456 2.70 -15.42 -7.91
N ILE A 457 4.03 -15.41 -7.81
CA ILE A 457 4.87 -14.23 -8.09
C ILE A 457 4.79 -13.90 -9.59
N PHE A 458 4.92 -14.91 -10.44
CA PHE A 458 4.85 -14.79 -11.89
C PHE A 458 3.56 -14.13 -12.36
N PHE A 459 2.40 -14.58 -11.88
CA PHE A 459 1.09 -14.04 -12.30
C PHE A 459 0.90 -12.55 -12.00
N ASP A 460 1.71 -11.96 -11.13
CA ASP A 460 1.71 -10.53 -10.86
C ASP A 460 2.69 -9.73 -11.74
N PHE A 461 3.15 -10.27 -12.87
CA PHE A 461 4.05 -9.53 -13.75
C PHE A 461 3.39 -8.30 -14.39
N ARG A 462 4.16 -7.23 -14.57
CA ARG A 462 3.74 -6.03 -15.31
C ARG A 462 4.90 -5.50 -16.16
N PRO A 463 4.66 -5.05 -17.40
CA PRO A 463 5.70 -4.43 -18.20
C PRO A 463 6.15 -3.08 -17.64
N VAL A 464 7.45 -2.80 -17.71
CA VAL A 464 8.08 -1.54 -17.27
C VAL A 464 8.86 -0.85 -18.38
N TYR A 465 9.61 -1.60 -19.19
CA TYR A 465 10.44 -1.03 -20.26
C TYR A 465 10.51 -1.97 -21.46
N GLY A 466 10.57 -1.42 -22.68
CA GLY A 466 10.71 -2.18 -23.92
C GLY A 466 9.40 -2.42 -24.68
N ARG A 467 9.27 -3.58 -25.33
CA ARG A 467 8.14 -3.97 -26.18
C ARG A 467 7.01 -4.62 -25.39
N PHE A 468 6.03 -3.82 -24.98
CA PHE A 468 4.96 -4.25 -24.08
C PHE A 468 4.03 -5.30 -24.71
N GLU A 469 4.01 -5.41 -26.03
CA GLU A 469 3.26 -6.43 -26.78
C GLU A 469 3.73 -7.85 -26.42
N LEU A 470 5.01 -8.02 -26.08
CA LEU A 470 5.54 -9.32 -25.60
C LEU A 470 4.91 -9.71 -24.26
N ALA A 471 4.76 -8.75 -23.34
CA ALA A 471 4.12 -8.96 -22.06
C ALA A 471 2.62 -9.25 -22.22
N ALA A 472 1.95 -8.56 -23.15
CA ALA A 472 0.55 -8.80 -23.47
C ALA A 472 0.34 -10.22 -24.05
N ALA A 473 1.19 -10.65 -24.99
CA ALA A 473 1.16 -12.00 -25.55
C ALA A 473 1.41 -13.09 -24.48
N LEU A 474 2.30 -12.81 -23.53
CA LEU A 474 2.53 -13.70 -22.38
C LEU A 474 1.30 -13.76 -21.45
N ARG A 475 0.63 -12.63 -21.22
CA ARG A 475 -0.60 -12.56 -20.40
C ARG A 475 -1.74 -13.34 -21.03
N GLU A 476 -1.90 -13.22 -22.35
CA GLU A 476 -2.86 -14.02 -23.12
C GLU A 476 -2.57 -15.53 -22.99
N ALA A 477 -1.29 -15.93 -23.06
CA ALA A 477 -0.88 -17.31 -22.86
C ALA A 477 -1.23 -17.83 -21.45
N VAL A 478 -1.08 -16.99 -20.41
CA VAL A 478 -1.51 -17.32 -19.04
C VAL A 478 -2.99 -17.67 -18.98
N PHE A 479 -3.86 -16.82 -19.53
CA PHE A 479 -5.30 -17.10 -19.48
C PHE A 479 -5.69 -18.33 -20.30
N LYS A 480 -5.14 -18.50 -21.51
CA LYS A 480 -5.36 -19.71 -22.31
C LYS A 480 -4.90 -20.97 -21.59
N GLY A 481 -3.76 -20.89 -20.90
CA GLY A 481 -3.23 -21.99 -20.11
C GLY A 481 -4.12 -22.36 -18.93
N LEU A 482 -4.58 -21.36 -18.17
CA LEU A 482 -5.48 -21.56 -17.02
C LEU A 482 -6.87 -22.10 -17.44
N GLU A 483 -7.37 -21.67 -18.59
CA GLU A 483 -8.61 -22.22 -19.18
C GLU A 483 -8.45 -23.70 -19.56
N ALA A 484 -7.30 -24.08 -20.10
CA ALA A 484 -7.00 -25.46 -20.46
C ALA A 484 -6.70 -26.35 -19.24
N GLN A 485 -6.29 -25.76 -18.11
CA GLN A 485 -5.90 -26.46 -16.88
C GLN A 485 -6.62 -25.86 -15.64
N PRO A 486 -7.96 -25.94 -15.56
CA PRO A 486 -8.72 -25.28 -14.49
C PRO A 486 -8.39 -25.81 -13.09
N GLY A 487 -7.89 -27.06 -12.99
CA GLY A 487 -7.44 -27.66 -11.73
C GLY A 487 -6.30 -26.91 -11.05
N VAL A 488 -5.49 -26.15 -11.81
CA VAL A 488 -4.40 -25.33 -11.25
C VAL A 488 -4.95 -24.31 -10.26
N LEU A 489 -6.06 -23.64 -10.56
CA LEU A 489 -6.64 -22.64 -9.65
C LEU A 489 -7.12 -23.27 -8.34
N VAL A 490 -7.58 -24.53 -8.37
CA VAL A 490 -7.96 -25.27 -7.16
C VAL A 490 -6.72 -25.58 -6.31
N LEU A 491 -5.62 -26.02 -6.94
CA LEU A 491 -4.36 -26.28 -6.25
C LEU A 491 -3.77 -25.00 -5.62
N LEU A 492 -3.82 -23.88 -6.34
CA LEU A 492 -3.38 -22.59 -5.81
C LEU A 492 -4.30 -22.10 -4.68
N ALA A 493 -5.61 -22.37 -4.75
CA ALA A 493 -6.53 -22.09 -3.65
C ALA A 493 -6.24 -22.95 -2.41
N GLN A 494 -5.89 -24.23 -2.59
CA GLN A 494 -5.44 -25.10 -1.49
C GLN A 494 -4.16 -24.56 -0.84
N ASP A 495 -3.16 -24.15 -1.64
CA ASP A 495 -1.94 -23.53 -1.12
C ASP A 495 -2.25 -22.22 -0.37
N ALA A 496 -3.10 -21.34 -0.93
CA ALA A 496 -3.53 -20.11 -0.28
C ALA A 496 -4.19 -20.35 1.09
N LEU A 497 -5.09 -21.33 1.17
CA LEU A 497 -5.87 -21.65 2.37
C LEU A 497 -5.11 -22.49 3.39
N SER A 498 -4.06 -23.20 2.97
CA SER A 498 -3.17 -23.95 3.88
C SER A 498 -2.32 -23.05 4.79
N LYS A 499 -2.11 -21.79 4.38
CA LYS A 499 -1.37 -20.80 5.17
C LYS A 499 -2.14 -20.46 6.44
N ARG A 500 -1.50 -20.61 7.59
CA ARG A 500 -2.12 -20.36 8.90
C ARG A 500 -2.47 -18.89 9.07
N LEU A 501 -3.76 -18.59 9.19
CA LEU A 501 -4.23 -17.27 9.58
C LEU A 501 -3.95 -17.03 11.09
N PRO A 502 -3.26 -15.94 11.48
CA PRO A 502 -2.92 -15.64 12.86
C PRO A 502 -4.11 -15.03 13.63
N LEU A 503 -5.26 -15.70 13.57
CA LEU A 503 -6.49 -15.33 14.24
C LEU A 503 -6.97 -16.51 15.10
N GLY A 504 -7.16 -16.25 16.40
CA GLY A 504 -7.68 -17.25 17.33
C GLY A 504 -9.20 -17.43 17.24
N PRO A 505 -9.75 -18.45 17.91
CA PRO A 505 -11.19 -18.75 17.89
C PRO A 505 -12.06 -17.62 18.47
N PHE A 506 -11.50 -16.77 19.33
CA PHE A 506 -12.17 -15.59 19.90
C PHE A 506 -11.78 -14.29 19.16
N ARG A 507 -11.35 -14.41 17.89
CA ARG A 507 -10.93 -13.31 17.02
C ARG A 507 -9.78 -12.47 17.60
N GLN A 508 -8.93 -13.05 18.44
CA GLN A 508 -7.72 -12.42 18.95
C GLN A 508 -6.55 -12.64 17.99
N VAL A 509 -5.66 -11.65 17.88
CA VAL A 509 -4.43 -11.76 17.08
C VAL A 509 -3.50 -12.79 17.73
N VAL A 510 -3.01 -13.74 16.94
CA VAL A 510 -2.07 -14.78 17.38
C VAL A 510 -0.67 -14.44 16.89
N THR A 511 0.30 -14.41 17.81
CA THR A 511 1.71 -14.14 17.51
C THR A 511 2.53 -15.42 17.52
N GLU A 512 3.76 -15.34 17.02
CA GLU A 512 4.73 -16.42 17.15
C GLU A 512 4.97 -16.79 18.62
N LYS A 513 4.97 -18.10 18.90
CA LYS A 513 5.07 -18.64 20.27
C LYS A 513 6.52 -18.89 20.71
N VAL A 514 7.42 -19.09 19.76
CA VAL A 514 8.80 -19.52 19.96
C VAL A 514 9.71 -18.87 18.90
N GLY A 515 11.03 -18.97 19.11
CA GLY A 515 12.03 -18.45 18.17
C GLY A 515 12.31 -16.95 18.33
N PRO A 516 13.13 -16.37 17.43
CA PRO A 516 13.62 -15.00 17.54
C PRO A 516 12.51 -13.93 17.44
N HIS A 517 11.35 -14.29 16.91
CA HIS A 517 10.19 -13.41 16.73
C HIS A 517 9.07 -13.70 17.73
N LYS A 518 9.36 -14.33 18.88
CA LYS A 518 8.37 -14.61 19.93
C LYS A 518 7.59 -13.35 20.32
N HIS A 519 6.27 -13.46 20.40
CA HIS A 519 5.32 -12.35 20.63
C HIS A 519 5.17 -11.35 19.48
N GLU A 520 5.80 -11.61 18.33
CA GLU A 520 5.63 -10.80 17.12
C GLU A 520 4.76 -11.51 16.08
N LEU A 521 4.26 -10.73 15.12
CA LEU A 521 3.49 -11.16 13.97
C LEU A 521 4.18 -10.64 12.69
N ASP A 522 4.39 -11.52 11.70
CA ASP A 522 4.81 -11.13 10.36
C ASP A 522 3.63 -10.51 9.58
N LEU A 523 3.68 -9.20 9.33
CA LEU A 523 2.62 -8.50 8.58
C LEU A 523 2.55 -8.93 7.10
N LYS A 524 3.67 -9.33 6.50
CA LYS A 524 3.73 -9.73 5.09
C LYS A 524 3.20 -11.15 4.92
N ARG A 525 3.79 -12.10 5.64
CA ARG A 525 3.47 -13.54 5.51
C ARG A 525 2.29 -14.00 6.35
N GLY A 526 1.95 -13.28 7.42
CA GLY A 526 0.82 -13.62 8.30
C GLY A 526 -0.45 -12.83 8.03
N VAL A 527 -0.42 -11.77 7.20
CA VAL A 527 -1.60 -10.93 6.97
C VAL A 527 -1.79 -10.61 5.49
N LEU A 528 -0.88 -9.85 4.88
CA LEU A 528 -1.04 -9.35 3.50
C LEU A 528 -1.16 -10.47 2.46
N VAL A 529 -0.44 -11.59 2.65
CA VAL A 529 -0.46 -12.73 1.73
C VAL A 529 -1.87 -13.30 1.54
N HIS A 530 -2.72 -13.28 2.58
CA HIS A 530 -4.07 -13.84 2.54
C HIS A 530 -4.99 -13.07 1.58
N PHE A 531 -4.84 -11.74 1.56
CA PHE A 531 -5.55 -10.88 0.61
C PHE A 531 -5.01 -11.07 -0.81
N VAL A 532 -3.70 -10.94 -0.95
CA VAL A 532 -3.01 -10.99 -2.24
C VAL A 532 -3.30 -12.31 -2.96
N ASP A 533 -3.17 -13.45 -2.26
CA ASP A 533 -3.37 -14.77 -2.87
C ASP A 533 -4.83 -15.01 -3.24
N CYS A 534 -5.76 -14.77 -2.31
CA CYS A 534 -7.18 -15.00 -2.58
C CYS A 534 -7.70 -14.08 -3.70
N VAL A 535 -7.45 -12.76 -3.63
CA VAL A 535 -7.90 -11.82 -4.66
C VAL A 535 -7.32 -12.15 -6.03
N ARG A 536 -6.04 -12.56 -6.09
CA ARG A 536 -5.42 -13.01 -7.35
C ARG A 536 -6.14 -14.20 -7.95
N LEU A 537 -6.55 -15.19 -7.14
CA LEU A 537 -7.25 -16.38 -7.65
C LEU A 537 -8.57 -16.02 -8.32
N PHE A 538 -9.37 -15.17 -7.68
CA PHE A 538 -10.60 -14.66 -8.28
C PHE A 538 -10.30 -13.87 -9.56
N ALA A 539 -9.32 -12.97 -9.54
CA ALA A 539 -8.94 -12.18 -10.72
C ALA A 539 -8.50 -13.07 -11.90
N LEU A 540 -7.69 -14.10 -11.64
CA LEU A 540 -7.25 -15.05 -12.66
C LEU A 540 -8.41 -15.86 -13.24
N ARG A 541 -9.35 -16.33 -12.40
CA ARG A 541 -10.55 -17.05 -12.85
C ARG A 541 -11.42 -16.19 -13.77
N GLU A 542 -11.56 -14.91 -13.43
CA GLU A 542 -12.32 -13.95 -14.24
C GLU A 542 -11.51 -13.38 -15.42
N LYS A 543 -10.25 -13.79 -15.65
CA LYS A 543 -9.39 -13.21 -16.70
C LYS A 543 -9.22 -11.69 -16.57
N ILE A 544 -9.07 -11.19 -15.34
CA ILE A 544 -8.75 -9.80 -15.05
C ILE A 544 -7.24 -9.59 -15.19
N GLU A 545 -6.84 -8.66 -16.07
CA GLU A 545 -5.43 -8.34 -16.35
C GLU A 545 -4.75 -7.52 -15.26
N GLU A 546 -5.54 -6.79 -14.46
CA GLU A 546 -5.02 -5.95 -13.38
C GLU A 546 -4.18 -6.77 -12.40
N THR A 547 -3.05 -6.20 -11.98
CA THR A 547 -2.13 -6.85 -11.02
C THR A 547 -2.30 -6.32 -9.61
N SER A 548 -2.62 -5.03 -9.44
CA SER A 548 -2.82 -4.44 -8.12
C SER A 548 -3.95 -5.13 -7.38
N THR A 549 -3.74 -5.45 -6.10
CA THR A 549 -4.80 -6.04 -5.26
C THR A 549 -6.01 -5.10 -5.17
N PHE A 550 -5.77 -3.78 -5.12
CA PHE A 550 -6.83 -2.78 -5.11
C PHE A 550 -7.64 -2.77 -6.41
N ALA A 551 -6.96 -2.69 -7.57
CA ALA A 551 -7.62 -2.68 -8.88
C ALA A 551 -8.33 -4.00 -9.19
N ARG A 552 -7.78 -5.13 -8.73
CA ARG A 552 -8.45 -6.45 -8.82
C ARG A 552 -9.75 -6.47 -8.02
N LEU A 553 -9.76 -5.95 -6.80
CA LEU A 553 -10.97 -5.88 -5.98
C LEU A 553 -12.06 -5.05 -6.66
N GLU A 554 -11.71 -3.89 -7.24
CA GLU A 554 -12.65 -3.04 -8.00
C GLU A 554 -13.21 -3.78 -9.22
N ALA A 555 -12.35 -4.36 -10.05
CA ALA A 555 -12.77 -5.11 -11.23
C ALA A 555 -13.61 -6.36 -10.89
N LEU A 556 -13.36 -7.01 -9.75
CA LEU A 556 -14.17 -8.13 -9.27
C LEU A 556 -15.54 -7.69 -8.76
N ALA A 557 -15.64 -6.50 -8.16
CA ALA A 557 -16.91 -5.91 -7.75
C ALA A 557 -17.78 -5.50 -8.94
N GLU A 558 -17.18 -4.88 -9.96
CA GLU A 558 -17.86 -4.52 -11.22
C GLU A 558 -18.45 -5.74 -11.93
N ARG A 559 -17.82 -6.91 -11.78
CA ARG A 559 -18.29 -8.20 -12.32
C ARG A 559 -19.24 -8.95 -11.38
N GLY A 560 -19.57 -8.38 -10.23
CA GLY A 560 -20.47 -8.99 -9.24
C GLY A 560 -19.90 -10.24 -8.55
N VAL A 561 -18.58 -10.46 -8.60
CA VAL A 561 -17.92 -11.59 -7.90
C VAL A 561 -17.86 -11.33 -6.40
N PHE A 562 -17.61 -10.08 -6.01
CA PHE A 562 -17.72 -9.61 -4.64
C PHE A 562 -18.82 -8.58 -4.52
N SER A 563 -19.46 -8.53 -3.34
CA SER A 563 -20.38 -7.45 -3.01
C SER A 563 -19.61 -6.14 -2.84
N ALA A 564 -20.28 -4.99 -2.99
CA ALA A 564 -19.68 -3.68 -2.73
C ALA A 564 -19.17 -3.58 -1.28
N GLU A 565 -19.93 -4.14 -0.33
CA GLU A 565 -19.57 -4.17 1.09
C GLU A 565 -18.31 -5.01 1.36
N ASP A 566 -18.25 -6.25 0.86
CA ASP A 566 -17.06 -7.11 1.00
C ASP A 566 -15.84 -6.44 0.33
N THR A 567 -16.03 -5.83 -0.85
CA THR A 567 -14.96 -5.15 -1.60
C THR A 567 -14.37 -3.99 -0.80
N GLU A 568 -15.22 -3.09 -0.31
CA GLU A 568 -14.78 -1.98 0.51
C GLU A 568 -14.10 -2.44 1.80
N GLU A 569 -14.63 -3.48 2.45
CA GLU A 569 -14.02 -4.07 3.64
C GLU A 569 -12.61 -4.62 3.35
N PHE A 570 -12.45 -5.40 2.28
CA PHE A 570 -11.15 -5.96 1.89
C PHE A 570 -10.15 -4.88 1.52
N GLN A 571 -10.57 -3.85 0.77
CA GLN A 571 -9.70 -2.72 0.44
C GLN A 571 -9.23 -1.98 1.69
N ARG A 572 -10.16 -1.64 2.60
CA ARG A 572 -9.82 -0.95 3.86
C ARG A 572 -8.89 -1.78 4.74
N ALA A 573 -9.18 -3.07 4.90
CA ALA A 573 -8.36 -4.00 5.68
C ALA A 573 -6.95 -4.13 5.12
N TYR A 574 -6.83 -4.34 3.81
CA TYR A 574 -5.56 -4.49 3.12
C TYR A 574 -4.72 -3.21 3.19
N ASP A 575 -5.35 -2.06 2.94
CA ASP A 575 -4.72 -0.74 3.00
C ASP A 575 -4.20 -0.40 4.40
N ALA A 576 -4.97 -0.72 5.45
CA ALA A 576 -4.57 -0.46 6.82
C ALA A 576 -3.28 -1.22 7.19
N VAL A 577 -3.14 -2.47 6.75
CA VAL A 577 -1.94 -3.28 7.02
C VAL A 577 -0.75 -2.81 6.19
N LEU A 578 -0.94 -2.46 4.91
CA LEU A 578 0.12 -1.86 4.09
C LEU A 578 0.62 -0.53 4.67
N THR A 579 -0.32 0.33 5.09
CA THR A 579 -0.02 1.62 5.71
C THR A 579 0.73 1.44 7.03
N LEU A 580 0.32 0.49 7.87
CA LEU A 580 1.04 0.14 9.10
C LEU A 580 2.48 -0.31 8.79
N ARG A 581 2.65 -1.17 7.79
CA ARG A 581 3.97 -1.66 7.37
C ARG A 581 4.88 -0.52 6.88
N LEU A 582 4.33 0.44 6.15
CA LEU A 582 5.04 1.66 5.72
C LEU A 582 5.44 2.55 6.90
N LYS A 583 4.55 2.77 7.87
CA LYS A 583 4.88 3.54 9.09
C LYS A 583 6.04 2.90 9.86
N LEU A 584 5.97 1.58 10.08
CA LEU A 584 7.03 0.84 10.77
C LEU A 584 8.37 0.91 10.03
N TYR A 585 8.35 0.89 8.70
CA TYR A 585 9.54 1.11 7.88
C TYR A 585 10.15 2.49 8.14
N LEU A 586 9.34 3.55 8.06
CA LEU A 586 9.81 4.93 8.28
C LEU A 586 10.34 5.15 9.71
N GLU A 587 9.64 4.64 10.73
CA GLU A 587 10.06 4.72 12.13
C GLU A 587 11.41 4.04 12.37
N ARG A 588 11.60 2.82 11.85
CA ARG A 588 12.87 2.09 11.98
C ARG A 588 14.00 2.77 11.23
N ARG A 589 13.72 3.35 10.05
CA ARG A 589 14.70 4.12 9.29
C ARG A 589 15.19 5.31 10.14
N VAL A 590 14.29 6.08 10.75
CA VAL A 590 14.67 7.21 11.62
C VAL A 590 15.56 6.74 12.78
N GLN A 591 15.33 5.54 13.31
CA GLN A 591 16.14 4.93 14.37
C GLN A 591 17.45 4.28 13.87
N GLY A 592 17.73 4.28 12.57
CA GLY A 592 18.90 3.60 11.98
C GLY A 592 18.84 2.07 12.08
N LYS A 593 17.65 1.49 12.28
CA LYS A 593 17.45 0.04 12.43
C LYS A 593 17.06 -0.61 11.11
N ALA A 594 17.46 -1.88 10.96
CA ALA A 594 17.01 -2.70 9.84
C ALA A 594 15.49 -2.89 9.84
N PHE A 595 14.89 -2.86 8.65
CA PHE A 595 13.47 -3.14 8.47
C PHE A 595 13.15 -4.59 8.84
N SER A 596 11.99 -4.81 9.46
CA SER A 596 11.44 -6.15 9.70
C SER A 596 9.94 -6.12 9.45
N ASN A 597 9.42 -7.22 8.87
CA ASN A 597 7.99 -7.43 8.75
C ASN A 597 7.34 -7.83 10.08
N TYR A 598 8.14 -8.16 11.09
CA TYR A 598 7.66 -8.57 12.40
C TYR A 598 7.37 -7.36 13.28
N VAL A 599 6.20 -7.39 13.90
CA VAL A 599 5.76 -6.41 14.89
C VAL A 599 5.15 -7.10 16.08
N ASN A 600 5.46 -6.61 17.29
CA ASN A 600 4.72 -6.99 18.48
C ASN A 600 3.40 -6.19 18.52
N PRO A 601 2.22 -6.84 18.38
CA PRO A 601 0.94 -6.12 18.36
C PRO A 601 0.70 -5.28 19.61
N ARG A 602 1.26 -5.65 20.77
CA ARG A 602 1.10 -4.90 22.03
C ARG A 602 1.81 -3.54 22.02
N HIS A 603 2.79 -3.36 21.14
CA HIS A 603 3.52 -2.09 21.00
C HIS A 603 2.88 -1.16 19.97
N LEU A 604 1.84 -1.61 19.27
CA LEU A 604 1.08 -0.79 18.33
C LEU A 604 0.10 0.11 19.07
N SER A 605 -0.29 1.23 18.44
CA SER A 605 -1.37 2.07 18.96
C SER A 605 -2.70 1.29 18.99
N SER A 606 -3.63 1.63 19.90
CA SER A 606 -4.93 0.95 19.99
C SER A 606 -5.70 0.96 18.66
N ARG A 607 -5.56 2.04 17.88
CA ARG A 607 -6.10 2.14 16.52
C ARG A 607 -5.49 1.11 15.57
N ASP A 608 -4.16 0.99 15.55
CA ASP A 608 -3.47 0.06 14.65
C ASP A 608 -3.68 -1.41 15.10
N GLN A 609 -3.80 -1.67 16.41
CA GLN A 609 -4.20 -2.98 16.94
C GLN A 609 -5.61 -3.37 16.47
N SER A 610 -6.56 -2.45 16.58
CA SER A 610 -7.93 -2.65 16.11
C SER A 610 -7.97 -2.88 14.60
N ALA A 611 -7.25 -2.07 13.82
CA ALA A 611 -7.16 -2.22 12.37
C ALA A 611 -6.54 -3.55 11.94
N LEU A 612 -5.48 -3.99 12.62
CA LEU A 612 -4.84 -5.29 12.38
C LEU A 612 -5.79 -6.46 12.71
N ARG A 613 -6.51 -6.37 13.85
CA ARG A 613 -7.52 -7.37 14.23
C ARG A 613 -8.64 -7.43 13.19
N GLN A 614 -9.16 -6.28 12.77
CA GLN A 614 -10.21 -6.22 11.75
C GLN A 614 -9.72 -6.80 10.43
N ALA A 615 -8.49 -6.48 10.01
CA ALA A 615 -7.93 -7.01 8.78
C ALA A 615 -7.81 -8.54 8.80
N LEU A 616 -7.49 -9.15 9.94
CA LEU A 616 -7.49 -10.61 10.07
C LEU A 616 -8.90 -11.21 10.02
N ILE A 617 -9.90 -10.53 10.57
CA ILE A 617 -11.32 -10.95 10.44
C ILE A 617 -11.76 -10.89 8.97
N SER A 618 -11.44 -9.80 8.27
CA SER A 618 -11.75 -9.65 6.84
C SER A 618 -10.99 -10.69 5.99
N ALA A 619 -9.73 -11.02 6.33
CA ALA A 619 -8.99 -12.10 5.69
C ALA A 619 -9.65 -13.47 5.92
N ALA A 620 -10.20 -13.74 7.11
CA ALA A 620 -10.94 -14.97 7.39
C ALA A 620 -12.23 -15.05 6.55
N ARG A 621 -12.93 -13.93 6.39
CA ARG A 621 -14.10 -13.82 5.49
C ARG A 621 -13.70 -14.11 4.04
N LEU A 622 -12.60 -13.54 3.57
CA LEU A 622 -12.08 -13.80 2.22
C LEU A 622 -11.67 -15.26 2.04
N HIS A 623 -11.01 -15.89 3.03
CA HIS A 623 -10.72 -17.33 3.03
C HIS A 623 -11.99 -18.18 2.87
N PHE A 624 -13.05 -17.86 3.60
CA PHE A 624 -14.34 -18.56 3.49
C PHE A 624 -14.93 -18.44 2.07
N LEU A 625 -14.91 -17.24 1.48
CA LEU A 625 -15.36 -17.03 0.11
C LEU A 625 -14.51 -17.82 -0.90
N THR A 626 -13.18 -17.82 -0.74
CA THR A 626 -12.25 -18.59 -1.58
C THR A 626 -12.54 -20.09 -1.48
N GLY A 627 -12.66 -20.65 -0.27
CA GLY A 627 -12.95 -22.07 -0.07
C GLY A 627 -14.24 -22.51 -0.75
N LYS A 628 -15.31 -21.72 -0.59
CA LYS A 628 -16.59 -21.97 -1.27
C LYS A 628 -16.47 -21.88 -2.80
N ALA A 629 -15.79 -20.86 -3.31
CA ALA A 629 -15.75 -20.58 -4.75
C ALA A 629 -14.84 -21.54 -5.53
N PHE A 630 -13.80 -22.08 -4.89
CA PHE A 630 -12.85 -23.02 -5.50
C PHE A 630 -13.05 -24.47 -5.01
N ARG A 631 -14.10 -24.73 -4.21
CA ARG A 631 -14.45 -26.05 -3.66
C ARG A 631 -13.29 -26.69 -2.88
N VAL A 632 -12.61 -25.86 -2.10
CA VAL A 632 -11.56 -26.28 -1.17
C VAL A 632 -12.20 -26.36 0.21
N GLY A 633 -12.43 -27.57 0.70
CA GLY A 633 -13.07 -27.89 1.97
C GLY A 633 -12.46 -29.12 2.60
#